data_AF-A0A9E4AQ41-F1
#
_entry.id   AF-A0A9E4AQ41-F1
#
_cell.length_a   1.000
_cell.length_b   1.000
_cell.length_c   1.000
_cell.angle_alpha   90.00
_cell.angle_beta   90.00
_cell.angle_gamma   90.00
#
_symmetry.space_group_name_H-M   'P 1'
#
loop_
_entity.id
_entity.type
_entity.pdbx_description
1 polymer ?
#
loop_
_entity_poly.entity_id
_entity_poly.type
_entity_poly.pdbx_seq_one_letter_code
_entity_poly.pdbx_strand_id
1 'polypeptide(L)'
;MQEQQTVSLVDRTNAETEIQAIQSTPRDCIVRDYVTRGLVVLAPEALGIPLSTHAEIYEKERLAFQNKVRITAENVPDIMKVTHAPGVREACEMLVGKNYAIVPFTHNTPFMSGSNDQHWHKDDNGPYNMRKQRHHHAIQLEMLYYPQEVKADMGPTATVPYSQYWTFNHEENHDNFAGADHLDFGYQISGMERVPISGPRSNYDIEDIVNQTTDHDIRMRQSVLDLKWPLCQTYEVGPLKAGSVVLYSHNLLHRGNHRRDDWQTWKTNPRFMWRFWLYRTTEPRRQENMVKVHFKSKLNDELTGQELDGVDDDVVAVWRYHYNWSTSGASASIRTTARDSNQDGVTNLSEQMRLKGDSNEAKRIGAAYRLAEHPMRTQALRHLRDALHSDRENVRRAALYGSIAIGEEATELFLSGIDSHARWVRKAAAFGLGCAGSGTAAVVHALGRRLLEDPSAYVRSVAADAMGCLGRRIIAHGTRIDRTISLIASYLVQSLDREENRLSMDRAQGRSIKMVRPNDDCDVCEGIGFDYGQSRYEPVRSVVRENVLWSLVILCSHGADKLGDALTSAISVLRVVIAEDKNVFSVGLAMDCLQRLVSLSTPLDDTELEALKDSIDEIFAMTPIYSLEALVASGLPINEAVSKFGTEPLTSAIDE
;
A
#
# COMPACT_ATOMS: atom_id res chain seq x y z
N MET A 1 22.20 47.56 -50.02
CA MET A 1 21.55 48.13 -48.82
C MET A 1 21.32 46.98 -47.86
N GLN A 2 21.84 47.11 -46.64
CA GLN A 2 21.61 46.29 -45.44
C GLN A 2 22.37 44.95 -45.30
N GLU A 3 23.57 45.11 -44.75
CA GLU A 3 24.13 44.33 -43.64
C GLU A 3 23.24 44.31 -42.38
N GLN A 4 23.48 43.26 -41.58
CA GLN A 4 23.36 43.14 -40.10
C GLN A 4 21.98 43.03 -39.44
N GLN A 5 21.75 41.86 -38.82
CA GLN A 5 21.28 41.61 -37.43
C GLN A 5 21.12 40.08 -37.29
N THR A 6 22.13 39.28 -36.94
CA THR A 6 22.55 38.97 -35.56
C THR A 6 21.51 39.36 -34.49
N VAL A 7 20.49 38.52 -34.34
CA VAL A 7 19.69 38.43 -33.11
C VAL A 7 20.22 37.24 -32.33
N SER A 8 20.70 37.51 -31.11
CA SER A 8 21.23 36.51 -30.19
C SER A 8 20.14 35.51 -29.79
N LEU A 9 20.50 34.23 -29.68
CA LEU A 9 19.67 33.16 -29.13
C LEU A 9 19.64 33.18 -27.58
N VAL A 10 19.97 34.33 -26.96
CA VAL A 10 20.03 34.51 -25.50
C VAL A 10 18.73 35.13 -24.95
N ASP A 11 17.79 35.58 -25.79
CA ASP A 11 16.54 36.23 -25.36
C ASP A 11 15.27 35.36 -25.46
N ARG A 12 15.41 34.02 -25.41
CA ARG A 12 14.27 33.10 -25.17
C ARG A 12 14.30 32.45 -23.80
N THR A 13 15.11 32.95 -22.89
CA THR A 13 14.96 32.75 -21.45
C THR A 13 14.06 33.87 -20.90
N ASN A 14 13.04 33.50 -20.12
CA ASN A 14 12.08 34.37 -19.40
C ASN A 14 10.74 34.66 -20.10
N ALA A 15 10.13 33.66 -20.73
CA ALA A 15 8.70 33.48 -20.49
C ALA A 15 8.57 32.58 -19.25
N GLU A 16 8.73 33.18 -18.06
CA GLU A 16 8.28 32.60 -16.79
C GLU A 16 6.76 32.44 -16.89
N THR A 17 6.33 31.36 -17.54
CA THR A 17 5.08 30.75 -17.12
C THR A 17 5.48 30.11 -15.79
N GLU A 18 5.28 30.82 -14.68
CA GLU A 18 5.38 30.21 -13.34
C GLU A 18 4.56 28.92 -13.43
N ILE A 19 5.23 27.77 -13.47
CA ILE A 19 4.55 26.49 -13.48
C ILE A 19 3.88 26.40 -12.12
N GLN A 20 2.58 26.67 -12.09
CA GLN A 20 1.83 26.76 -10.86
C GLN A 20 1.91 25.43 -10.13
N ALA A 21 2.27 25.48 -8.85
CA ALA A 21 2.34 24.28 -8.03
C ALA A 21 0.98 23.54 -8.04
N ILE A 22 1.05 22.22 -7.97
CA ILE A 22 -0.12 21.34 -7.92
C ILE A 22 -1.04 21.80 -6.79
N GLN A 23 -2.32 22.00 -7.13
CA GLN A 23 -3.34 22.35 -6.16
C GLN A 23 -3.80 21.13 -5.36
N SER A 24 -4.33 21.38 -4.18
CA SER A 24 -4.91 20.32 -3.36
C SER A 24 -6.07 19.65 -4.10
N THR A 25 -6.14 18.33 -4.05
CA THR A 25 -7.33 17.58 -4.47
C THR A 25 -8.51 18.06 -3.61
N PRO A 26 -9.63 18.49 -4.22
CA PRO A 26 -10.82 18.90 -3.48
C PRO A 26 -11.33 17.75 -2.61
N ARG A 27 -11.78 18.10 -1.40
CA ARG A 27 -12.22 17.14 -0.39
C ARG A 27 -13.28 16.15 -0.91
N ASP A 28 -14.27 16.65 -1.64
CA ASP A 28 -15.35 15.86 -2.24
C ASP A 28 -14.90 14.95 -3.40
N CYS A 29 -13.72 15.19 -3.96
CA CYS A 29 -13.13 14.42 -5.03
C CYS A 29 -12.16 13.32 -4.54
N ILE A 30 -11.68 13.37 -3.29
CA ILE A 30 -10.64 12.46 -2.76
C ILE A 30 -10.93 10.99 -3.06
N VAL A 31 -12.11 10.47 -2.68
CA VAL A 31 -12.44 9.05 -2.87
C VAL A 31 -12.59 8.70 -4.35
N ARG A 32 -13.24 9.56 -5.14
CA ARG A 32 -13.42 9.36 -6.58
C ARG A 32 -12.07 9.25 -7.26
N ASP A 33 -11.21 10.24 -7.04
CA ASP A 33 -9.94 10.38 -7.71
C ASP A 33 -8.94 9.31 -7.28
N TYR A 34 -8.92 8.96 -6.00
CA TYR A 34 -8.14 7.82 -5.53
C TYR A 34 -8.60 6.50 -6.16
N VAL A 35 -9.91 6.28 -6.29
CA VAL A 35 -10.42 5.06 -6.93
C VAL A 35 -10.14 5.03 -8.43
N THR A 36 -10.20 6.16 -9.14
CA THR A 36 -9.97 6.21 -10.58
C THR A 36 -8.48 6.28 -10.91
N ARG A 37 -7.81 7.39 -10.61
CA ARG A 37 -6.39 7.62 -10.96
C ARG A 37 -5.41 6.98 -9.98
N GLY A 38 -5.84 6.59 -8.79
CA GLY A 38 -4.97 5.93 -7.81
C GLY A 38 -4.11 6.89 -6.99
N LEU A 39 -4.34 8.20 -7.08
CA LEU A 39 -3.45 9.25 -6.58
C LEU A 39 -4.26 10.47 -6.14
N VAL A 40 -3.93 11.07 -4.98
CA VAL A 40 -4.44 12.38 -4.55
C VAL A 40 -3.30 13.18 -3.91
N VAL A 41 -3.41 14.52 -3.97
CA VAL A 41 -2.40 15.44 -3.42
C VAL A 41 -3.08 16.40 -2.46
N LEU A 42 -2.48 16.62 -1.30
CA LEU A 42 -2.89 17.64 -0.33
C LEU A 42 -1.83 18.75 -0.34
N ALA A 43 -2.26 19.98 -0.64
CA ALA A 43 -1.41 21.17 -0.51
C ALA A 43 -1.25 21.53 0.99
N PRO A 44 -0.14 22.16 1.42
CA PRO A 44 0.14 22.43 2.83
C PRO A 44 -0.99 23.18 3.55
N GLU A 45 -1.71 24.05 2.86
CA GLU A 45 -2.84 24.80 3.43
C GLU A 45 -4.02 23.89 3.81
N ALA A 46 -4.17 22.73 3.15
CA ALA A 46 -5.22 21.76 3.43
C ALA A 46 -4.92 20.88 4.64
N LEU A 47 -3.68 20.85 5.16
CA LEU A 47 -3.30 19.98 6.28
C LEU A 47 -3.91 20.46 7.60
N GLY A 48 -4.15 21.77 7.75
CA GLY A 48 -4.68 22.35 8.99
C GLY A 48 -3.65 22.48 10.12
N ILE A 49 -2.37 22.63 9.77
CA ILE A 49 -1.26 22.91 10.70
C ILE A 49 -0.49 24.17 10.26
N PRO A 50 0.26 24.85 11.15
CA PRO A 50 1.02 26.03 10.77
C PRO A 50 2.07 25.72 9.71
N LEU A 51 2.18 26.57 8.68
CA LEU A 51 3.17 26.42 7.60
C LEU A 51 4.62 26.40 8.11
N SER A 52 4.90 27.05 9.25
CA SER A 52 6.23 27.04 9.88
C SER A 52 6.68 25.63 10.29
N THR A 53 5.73 24.73 10.60
CA THR A 53 6.01 23.33 10.97
C THR A 53 6.82 22.63 9.88
N HIS A 54 6.52 22.90 8.60
CA HIS A 54 7.21 22.29 7.47
C HIS A 54 8.66 22.77 7.36
N ALA A 55 8.89 24.07 7.56
CA ALA A 55 10.22 24.67 7.57
C ALA A 55 11.06 24.18 8.77
N GLU A 56 10.45 24.04 9.94
CA GLU A 56 11.08 23.50 11.15
C GLU A 56 11.51 22.04 10.95
N ILE A 57 10.65 21.20 10.35
CA ILE A 57 10.99 19.82 9.99
C ILE A 57 12.17 19.81 9.01
N TYR A 58 12.06 20.56 7.90
CA TYR A 58 13.09 20.60 6.87
C TYR A 58 14.46 21.00 7.42
N GLU A 59 14.51 21.98 8.34
CA GLU A 59 15.78 22.42 8.92
C GLU A 59 16.39 21.37 9.84
N LYS A 60 15.59 20.68 10.66
CA LYS A 60 16.09 19.56 11.48
C LYS A 60 16.67 18.44 10.63
N GLU A 61 16.03 18.14 9.50
CA GLU A 61 16.54 17.15 8.54
C GLU A 61 17.82 17.60 7.86
N ARG A 62 17.92 18.88 7.46
CA ARG A 62 19.14 19.45 6.89
C ARG A 62 20.30 19.36 7.86
N LEU A 63 20.08 19.72 9.13
CA LEU A 63 21.09 19.61 10.19
C LEU A 63 21.51 18.15 10.41
N ALA A 64 20.55 17.21 10.49
CA ALA A 64 20.83 15.78 10.61
C ALA A 64 21.68 15.27 9.43
N PHE A 65 21.28 15.63 8.21
CA PHE A 65 21.96 15.25 6.98
C PHE A 65 23.39 15.79 6.91
N GLN A 66 23.61 17.06 7.25
CA GLN A 66 24.94 17.68 7.32
C GLN A 66 25.83 16.98 8.35
N ASN A 67 25.27 16.62 9.50
CA ASN A 67 25.97 15.92 10.58
C ASN A 67 26.08 14.41 10.36
N LYS A 68 25.57 13.88 9.23
CA LYS A 68 25.53 12.44 8.90
C LYS A 68 24.82 11.61 9.96
N VAL A 69 23.85 12.22 10.64
CA VAL A 69 22.95 11.57 11.58
C VAL A 69 21.77 11.01 10.80
N ARG A 70 21.40 9.75 11.07
CA ARG A 70 20.22 9.13 10.47
C ARG A 70 18.97 9.90 10.92
N ILE A 71 18.13 10.30 9.98
CA ILE A 71 16.85 10.95 10.28
C ILE A 71 15.81 9.90 10.62
N THR A 72 15.08 10.08 11.72
CA THR A 72 13.98 9.21 12.18
C THR A 72 12.92 10.05 12.90
N ALA A 73 11.74 9.51 13.18
CA ALA A 73 10.78 10.24 14.03
C ALA A 73 11.28 10.46 15.46
N GLU A 74 12.27 9.68 15.93
CA GLU A 74 12.85 9.87 17.27
C GLU A 74 13.63 11.19 17.39
N ASN A 75 14.30 11.64 16.32
CA ASN A 75 15.05 12.89 16.30
C ASN A 75 14.39 14.03 15.50
N VAL A 76 13.36 13.72 14.71
CA VAL A 76 12.45 14.70 14.07
C VAL A 76 11.00 14.40 14.47
N PRO A 77 10.64 14.53 15.77
CA PRO A 77 9.31 14.14 16.26
C PRO A 77 8.16 15.00 15.72
N ASP A 78 8.46 16.20 15.18
CA ASP A 78 7.45 17.06 14.55
C ASP A 78 6.77 16.42 13.34
N ILE A 79 7.37 15.38 12.75
CA ILE A 79 6.72 14.59 11.71
C ILE A 79 5.37 14.02 12.17
N MET A 80 5.20 13.80 13.47
CA MET A 80 3.94 13.36 14.06
C MET A 80 2.83 14.41 13.99
N LYS A 81 3.18 15.70 13.98
CA LYS A 81 2.22 16.77 13.71
C LYS A 81 1.67 16.69 12.29
N VAL A 82 2.46 16.20 11.32
CA VAL A 82 2.04 16.00 9.93
C VAL A 82 1.19 14.76 9.77
N THR A 83 1.64 13.61 10.27
CA THR A 83 0.87 12.35 10.16
C THR A 83 -0.48 12.43 10.89
N HIS A 84 -0.59 13.30 11.90
CA HIS A 84 -1.82 13.53 12.66
C HIS A 84 -2.50 14.86 12.33
N ALA A 85 -2.05 15.56 11.28
CA ALA A 85 -2.66 16.81 10.84
C ALA A 85 -4.15 16.60 10.48
N PRO A 86 -5.06 17.51 10.83
CA PRO A 86 -6.49 17.32 10.61
C PRO A 86 -6.86 16.93 9.16
N GLY A 87 -6.28 17.61 8.16
CA GLY A 87 -6.53 17.31 6.76
C GLY A 87 -5.95 15.98 6.29
N VAL A 88 -4.78 15.59 6.80
CA VAL A 88 -4.16 14.29 6.51
C VAL A 88 -4.99 13.16 7.10
N ARG A 89 -5.40 13.30 8.37
CA ARG A 89 -6.25 12.33 9.04
C ARG A 89 -7.58 12.17 8.33
N GLU A 90 -8.23 13.29 7.97
CA GLU A 90 -9.49 13.25 7.23
C GLU A 90 -9.35 12.50 5.90
N ALA A 91 -8.34 12.84 5.09
CA ALA A 91 -8.09 12.16 3.82
C ALA A 91 -7.81 10.66 4.01
N CYS A 92 -6.98 10.29 4.98
CA CYS A 92 -6.69 8.89 5.29
C CYS A 92 -7.93 8.15 5.78
N GLU A 93 -8.75 8.74 6.65
CA GLU A 93 -10.00 8.15 7.11
C GLU A 93 -11.00 7.93 5.95
N MET A 94 -11.06 8.85 5.00
CA MET A 94 -11.89 8.69 3.78
C MET A 94 -11.41 7.53 2.91
N LEU A 95 -10.10 7.29 2.84
CA LEU A 95 -9.49 6.31 1.92
C LEU A 95 -9.30 4.91 2.53
N VAL A 96 -8.83 4.83 3.79
CA VAL A 96 -8.51 3.57 4.50
C VAL A 96 -9.30 3.40 5.81
N GLY A 97 -10.23 4.30 6.12
CA GLY A 97 -11.13 4.17 7.27
C GLY A 97 -10.53 4.66 8.59
N LYS A 98 -11.39 4.77 9.61
CA LYS A 98 -10.98 5.15 10.97
C LYS A 98 -10.04 4.11 11.58
N ASN A 99 -9.24 4.57 12.54
CA ASN A 99 -8.26 3.77 13.27
C ASN A 99 -7.26 3.07 12.33
N TYR A 100 -6.99 3.62 11.14
CA TYR A 100 -5.97 3.07 10.25
C TYR A 100 -4.64 2.93 10.99
N ALA A 101 -3.83 2.00 10.54
CA ALA A 101 -2.54 1.73 11.14
C ALA A 101 -1.42 2.16 10.21
N ILE A 102 -0.28 2.54 10.78
CA ILE A 102 0.98 2.76 10.07
C ILE A 102 1.84 1.53 10.32
N VAL A 103 2.39 0.93 9.28
CA VAL A 103 3.24 -0.26 9.44
C VAL A 103 4.52 0.15 10.19
N PRO A 104 4.85 -0.53 11.30
CA PRO A 104 5.99 -0.15 12.12
C PRO A 104 7.31 -0.54 11.44
N PHE A 105 8.33 0.30 11.62
CA PHE A 105 9.70 0.07 11.14
C PHE A 105 9.89 -0.08 9.61
N THR A 106 8.85 0.13 8.80
CA THR A 106 8.91 0.05 7.33
C THR A 106 9.20 1.41 6.72
N HIS A 107 10.48 1.71 6.45
CA HIS A 107 10.87 2.89 5.66
C HIS A 107 10.27 4.24 6.12
N ASN A 108 9.84 4.35 7.38
CA ASN A 108 9.32 5.58 8.02
C ASN A 108 10.48 6.56 8.28
N THR A 109 11.14 7.00 7.22
CA THR A 109 12.36 7.82 7.19
C THR A 109 12.37 8.60 5.88
N PRO A 110 13.02 9.77 5.80
CA PRO A 110 13.09 10.49 4.55
C PRO A 110 14.03 9.81 3.55
N PHE A 111 13.57 9.71 2.31
CA PHE A 111 14.34 9.34 1.15
C PHE A 111 14.87 10.59 0.45
N MET A 112 16.13 10.52 0.02
CA MET A 112 16.77 11.60 -0.72
C MET A 112 16.75 11.34 -2.22
N SER A 113 16.51 12.39 -3.00
CA SER A 113 16.73 12.34 -4.45
C SER A 113 18.21 12.41 -4.79
N GLY A 114 18.57 11.88 -5.94
CA GLY A 114 19.94 11.99 -6.46
C GLY A 114 20.01 11.77 -7.96
N SER A 115 21.12 11.17 -8.39
CA SER A 115 21.47 11.01 -9.80
C SER A 115 20.78 9.86 -10.53
N ASN A 116 20.12 8.97 -9.81
CA ASN A 116 19.65 7.68 -10.34
C ASN A 116 18.13 7.59 -10.30
N ASP A 117 17.57 6.96 -11.33
CA ASP A 117 16.19 6.49 -11.33
C ASP A 117 16.07 5.13 -10.64
N GLN A 118 14.90 4.89 -10.03
CA GLN A 118 14.42 3.54 -9.78
C GLN A 118 13.72 3.00 -11.03
N HIS A 119 13.70 1.68 -11.18
CA HIS A 119 12.81 1.00 -12.13
C HIS A 119 11.32 1.21 -11.77
N TRP A 120 10.43 1.04 -12.75
CA TRP A 120 8.99 1.03 -12.50
C TRP A 120 8.58 -0.22 -11.72
N HIS A 121 7.89 -0.02 -10.60
CA HIS A 121 7.44 -1.14 -9.77
C HIS A 121 6.12 -0.88 -9.05
N LYS A 122 5.51 -1.97 -8.60
CA LYS A 122 4.57 -2.01 -7.48
C LYS A 122 5.25 -2.76 -6.36
N ASP A 123 5.30 -2.15 -5.18
CA ASP A 123 5.89 -2.79 -4.01
C ASP A 123 5.19 -4.11 -3.66
N ASP A 124 5.89 -4.98 -2.94
CA ASP A 124 5.30 -6.21 -2.43
C ASP A 124 4.22 -5.89 -1.38
N ASN A 125 3.16 -6.70 -1.34
CA ASN A 125 2.02 -6.45 -0.46
C ASN A 125 2.39 -6.67 1.01
N GLY A 126 1.98 -5.74 1.84
CA GLY A 126 2.14 -5.79 3.29
C GLY A 126 1.17 -6.76 3.96
N PRO A 127 1.56 -7.36 5.09
CA PRO A 127 2.95 -7.53 5.50
C PRO A 127 3.61 -8.47 4.49
N TYR A 128 4.80 -8.08 4.01
CA TYR A 128 5.51 -8.62 2.84
C TYR A 128 5.28 -10.10 2.59
N ASN A 129 4.85 -10.47 1.38
CA ASN A 129 4.04 -11.67 1.24
C ASN A 129 4.19 -12.50 -0.04
N MET A 130 5.41 -12.85 -0.44
CA MET A 130 5.63 -13.97 -1.37
C MET A 130 4.68 -14.00 -2.62
N ARG A 131 4.39 -12.84 -3.25
CA ARG A 131 3.38 -12.68 -4.32
C ARG A 131 1.95 -13.13 -3.95
N LYS A 132 1.46 -12.75 -2.76
CA LYS A 132 0.04 -12.79 -2.38
C LYS A 132 -0.80 -11.96 -3.34
N GLN A 133 -2.06 -12.34 -3.51
CA GLN A 133 -3.03 -11.59 -4.30
C GLN A 133 -3.14 -10.15 -3.79
N ARG A 134 -3.07 -9.18 -4.71
CA ARG A 134 -3.20 -7.75 -4.38
C ARG A 134 -4.65 -7.44 -3.99
N HIS A 135 -4.83 -6.60 -2.98
CA HIS A 135 -6.16 -6.07 -2.68
C HIS A 135 -6.50 -4.98 -3.70
N HIS A 136 -7.47 -5.20 -4.59
CA HIS A 136 -8.00 -4.10 -5.41
C HIS A 136 -8.78 -3.08 -4.57
N HIS A 137 -9.36 -3.51 -3.44
CA HIS A 137 -9.92 -2.60 -2.44
C HIS A 137 -8.83 -1.72 -1.83
N ALA A 138 -9.19 -0.52 -1.38
CA ALA A 138 -8.31 0.40 -0.67
C ALA A 138 -8.00 -0.12 0.75
N ILE A 139 -7.21 -1.19 0.82
CA ILE A 139 -6.71 -1.82 2.05
C ILE A 139 -5.38 -1.21 2.47
N GLN A 140 -4.56 -0.80 1.50
CA GLN A 140 -3.23 -0.22 1.70
C GLN A 140 -3.10 1.06 0.89
N LEU A 141 -2.40 2.05 1.44
CA LEU A 141 -2.00 3.27 0.75
C LEU A 141 -0.58 3.67 1.15
N GLU A 142 0.06 4.41 0.27
CA GLU A 142 1.34 5.06 0.50
C GLU A 142 1.11 6.54 0.75
N MET A 143 1.73 7.09 1.79
CA MET A 143 1.73 8.51 2.10
C MET A 143 3.14 9.07 1.96
N LEU A 144 3.34 9.98 1.02
CA LEU A 144 4.58 10.70 0.84
C LEU A 144 4.43 12.14 1.35
N TYR A 145 5.37 12.60 2.17
CA TYR A 145 5.39 13.97 2.67
C TYR A 145 6.69 14.68 2.27
N TYR A 146 6.55 15.90 1.76
CA TYR A 146 7.65 16.73 1.28
C TYR A 146 7.76 17.98 2.16
N PRO A 147 8.75 18.06 3.07
CA PRO A 147 8.89 19.21 3.98
C PRO A 147 9.36 20.49 3.27
N GLN A 148 9.97 20.34 2.09
CA GLN A 148 10.41 21.45 1.22
C GLN A 148 9.64 21.51 -0.11
N GLU A 149 9.76 22.65 -0.80
CA GLU A 149 9.28 22.78 -2.17
C GLU A 149 9.99 21.77 -3.09
N VAL A 150 9.22 21.15 -4.00
CA VAL A 150 9.75 20.23 -5.01
C VAL A 150 9.41 20.78 -6.39
N LYS A 151 10.39 21.40 -7.04
CA LYS A 151 10.26 21.86 -8.42
C LYS A 151 10.20 20.68 -9.39
N ALA A 152 9.73 20.93 -10.61
CA ALA A 152 9.65 19.91 -11.67
C ALA A 152 11.01 19.28 -12.01
N ASP A 153 12.13 19.97 -11.76
CA ASP A 153 13.49 19.49 -12.00
C ASP A 153 14.15 18.81 -10.78
N MET A 154 13.51 18.79 -9.60
CA MET A 154 14.07 18.22 -8.36
C MET A 154 13.84 16.71 -8.20
N GLY A 155 13.50 16.02 -9.29
CA GLY A 155 13.15 14.60 -9.28
C GLY A 155 11.92 14.32 -8.42
N PRO A 156 10.75 14.88 -8.74
CA PRO A 156 9.48 14.50 -8.11
C PRO A 156 9.22 12.99 -8.29
N THR A 157 8.46 12.40 -7.37
CA THR A 157 8.06 10.98 -7.51
C THR A 157 7.29 10.79 -8.81
N ALA A 158 7.66 9.77 -9.58
CA ALA A 158 6.97 9.42 -10.83
C ALA A 158 5.99 8.27 -10.58
N THR A 159 4.81 8.38 -11.20
CA THR A 159 3.71 7.43 -11.11
C THR A 159 3.17 7.10 -12.49
N VAL A 160 2.42 6.00 -12.59
CA VAL A 160 1.55 5.71 -13.74
C VAL A 160 0.10 5.72 -13.24
N PRO A 161 -0.60 6.87 -13.27
CA PRO A 161 -2.01 6.96 -12.92
C PRO A 161 -2.85 5.90 -13.62
N TYR A 162 -3.95 5.47 -12.98
CA TYR A 162 -4.90 4.46 -13.48
C TYR A 162 -4.38 3.01 -13.55
N SER A 163 -3.13 2.74 -13.14
CA SER A 163 -2.51 1.41 -13.25
C SER A 163 -2.80 0.45 -12.09
N GLN A 164 -3.49 0.90 -11.04
CA GLN A 164 -3.61 0.19 -9.76
C GLN A 164 -4.39 -1.13 -9.82
N TYR A 165 -5.22 -1.33 -10.84
CA TYR A 165 -6.02 -2.54 -11.02
C TYR A 165 -5.47 -3.52 -12.06
N TRP A 166 -4.35 -3.17 -12.72
CA TRP A 166 -3.79 -3.94 -13.83
C TRP A 166 -2.44 -4.53 -13.41
N THR A 167 -2.14 -5.76 -13.82
CA THR A 167 -0.80 -6.33 -13.66
C THR A 167 -0.52 -7.39 -14.74
N PHE A 168 0.64 -8.01 -14.69
CA PHE A 168 1.13 -8.99 -15.66
C PHE A 168 0.73 -10.40 -15.26
N ASN A 169 0.88 -11.36 -16.20
CA ASN A 169 0.88 -12.77 -15.82
C ASN A 169 2.19 -13.12 -15.12
N HIS A 170 2.15 -13.27 -13.81
CA HIS A 170 3.34 -13.52 -13.00
C HIS A 170 3.94 -14.93 -13.16
N GLU A 171 3.20 -15.88 -13.72
CA GLU A 171 3.67 -17.25 -13.99
C GLU A 171 4.26 -17.40 -15.40
N GLU A 172 4.03 -16.44 -16.30
CA GLU A 172 4.72 -16.35 -17.59
C GLU A 172 5.87 -15.31 -17.52
N ASN A 173 5.67 -14.26 -16.72
CA ASN A 173 6.63 -13.20 -16.46
C ASN A 173 7.52 -13.57 -15.25
N HIS A 174 8.63 -14.24 -15.56
CA HIS A 174 9.58 -14.84 -14.60
C HIS A 174 10.61 -13.84 -14.03
N ASP A 175 10.36 -12.55 -14.19
CA ASP A 175 11.40 -11.55 -14.03
C ASP A 175 11.77 -11.27 -12.57
N ASN A 176 10.83 -11.32 -11.61
CA ASN A 176 11.16 -11.11 -10.18
C ASN A 176 10.39 -12.06 -9.24
N PHE A 177 11.07 -12.90 -8.46
CA PHE A 177 10.40 -13.79 -7.50
C PHE A 177 10.17 -13.17 -6.10
N ALA A 178 10.68 -11.96 -5.85
CA ALA A 178 10.74 -11.33 -4.53
C ALA A 178 9.52 -10.47 -4.17
N GLY A 179 8.35 -10.76 -4.74
CA GLY A 179 7.07 -10.18 -4.31
C GLY A 179 6.63 -8.93 -5.08
N ALA A 180 7.54 -8.02 -5.41
CA ALA A 180 7.22 -6.79 -6.17
C ALA A 180 6.90 -7.06 -7.66
N ASP A 181 6.03 -6.25 -8.24
CA ASP A 181 5.72 -6.27 -9.67
C ASP A 181 6.67 -5.29 -10.37
N HIS A 182 7.55 -5.76 -11.24
CA HIS A 182 8.48 -4.90 -11.98
C HIS A 182 8.03 -4.76 -13.43
N LEU A 183 7.93 -3.52 -13.90
CA LEU A 183 7.76 -3.22 -15.32
C LEU A 183 9.13 -3.08 -15.97
N ASP A 184 9.35 -3.76 -17.09
CA ASP A 184 10.64 -3.85 -17.80
C ASP A 184 11.78 -4.24 -16.86
N PHE A 185 11.74 -5.46 -16.33
CA PHE A 185 12.82 -5.95 -15.50
C PHE A 185 14.16 -6.10 -16.25
N GLY A 186 14.10 -6.11 -17.58
CA GLY A 186 15.29 -5.97 -18.42
C GLY A 186 16.11 -4.72 -18.06
N TYR A 187 15.49 -3.64 -17.56
CA TYR A 187 16.17 -2.43 -17.10
C TYR A 187 17.06 -2.71 -15.88
N GLN A 188 16.58 -3.57 -14.99
CA GLN A 188 17.34 -4.04 -13.84
C GLN A 188 18.48 -4.97 -14.27
N ILE A 189 18.18 -5.94 -15.13
CA ILE A 189 19.14 -6.96 -15.59
C ILE A 189 20.30 -6.31 -16.36
N SER A 190 20.01 -5.34 -17.22
CA SER A 190 21.05 -4.63 -17.97
C SER A 190 21.95 -3.76 -17.10
N GLY A 191 21.63 -3.60 -15.80
CA GLY A 191 22.36 -2.75 -14.87
C GLY A 191 22.13 -1.26 -15.08
N MET A 192 21.16 -0.89 -15.93
CA MET A 192 20.89 0.50 -16.31
C MET A 192 20.51 1.33 -15.07
N GLU A 193 19.71 0.79 -14.14
CA GLU A 193 19.38 1.46 -12.85
C GLU A 193 20.62 1.95 -12.05
N ARG A 194 21.78 1.30 -12.20
CA ARG A 194 23.00 1.68 -11.47
C ARG A 194 23.76 2.83 -12.14
N VAL A 195 23.43 3.16 -13.39
CA VAL A 195 24.06 4.24 -14.14
C VAL A 195 23.50 5.58 -13.66
N PRO A 196 24.34 6.51 -13.17
CA PRO A 196 23.90 7.87 -12.85
C PRO A 196 23.45 8.59 -14.13
N ILE A 197 22.20 9.05 -14.14
CA ILE A 197 21.60 9.80 -15.25
C ILE A 197 22.01 11.27 -15.17
N SER A 198 22.13 11.81 -13.96
CA SER A 198 22.53 13.19 -13.72
C SER A 198 23.65 13.31 -12.67
N GLY A 199 24.04 14.55 -12.37
CA GLY A 199 25.10 14.82 -11.41
C GLY A 199 26.52 14.59 -11.94
N PRO A 200 27.54 14.68 -11.08
CA PRO A 200 28.95 14.76 -11.49
C PRO A 200 29.51 13.47 -12.07
N ARG A 201 28.77 12.36 -11.95
CA ARG A 201 29.15 11.03 -12.44
C ARG A 201 28.33 10.58 -13.65
N SER A 202 27.44 11.44 -14.16
CA SER A 202 26.68 11.14 -15.37
C SER A 202 27.58 11.22 -16.59
N ASN A 203 27.30 10.34 -17.56
CA ASN A 203 27.90 10.36 -18.89
C ASN A 203 26.98 10.98 -19.94
N TYR A 204 25.79 11.45 -19.55
CA TYR A 204 24.82 12.08 -20.44
C TYR A 204 25.08 13.58 -20.57
N ASP A 205 24.80 14.13 -21.75
CA ASP A 205 24.85 15.57 -21.99
C ASP A 205 23.75 16.28 -21.17
N ILE A 206 24.06 17.48 -20.67
CA ILE A 206 23.14 18.24 -19.82
C ILE A 206 21.82 18.57 -20.55
N GLU A 207 21.90 18.78 -21.86
CA GLU A 207 20.74 19.04 -22.70
C GLU A 207 19.81 17.83 -22.77
N ASP A 208 20.36 16.62 -22.86
CA ASP A 208 19.57 15.38 -22.84
C ASP A 208 18.89 15.14 -21.49
N ILE A 209 19.59 15.45 -20.40
CA ILE A 209 19.06 15.34 -19.03
C ILE A 209 17.89 16.31 -18.84
N VAL A 210 18.07 17.58 -19.21
CA VAL A 210 17.05 18.62 -19.05
C VAL A 210 15.83 18.35 -19.94
N ASN A 211 16.06 17.90 -21.17
CA ASN A 211 14.98 17.60 -22.12
C ASN A 211 14.37 16.20 -21.95
N GLN A 212 14.87 15.40 -21.01
CA GLN A 212 14.41 14.03 -20.75
C GLN A 212 14.45 13.14 -22.00
N THR A 213 15.58 13.21 -22.71
CA THR A 213 15.86 12.46 -23.94
C THR A 213 16.98 11.45 -23.77
N THR A 214 17.43 11.20 -22.53
CA THR A 214 18.40 10.13 -22.27
C THR A 214 17.82 8.76 -22.63
N ASP A 215 18.69 7.76 -22.84
CA ASP A 215 18.24 6.39 -23.08
C ASP A 215 17.35 5.85 -21.94
N HIS A 216 17.58 6.30 -20.70
CA HIS A 216 16.76 5.96 -19.54
C HIS A 216 15.35 6.54 -19.68
N ASP A 217 15.23 7.83 -20.01
CA ASP A 217 13.93 8.51 -20.13
C ASP A 217 13.09 7.88 -21.25
N ILE A 218 13.72 7.62 -22.39
CA ILE A 218 13.07 6.99 -23.55
C ILE A 218 12.57 5.59 -23.17
N ARG A 219 13.42 4.77 -22.56
CA ARG A 219 13.07 3.40 -22.15
C ARG A 219 11.97 3.37 -21.08
N MET A 220 12.07 4.22 -20.06
CA MET A 220 11.06 4.32 -19.01
C MET A 220 9.70 4.73 -19.58
N ARG A 221 9.66 5.71 -20.47
CA ARG A 221 8.43 6.16 -21.14
C ARG A 221 7.87 5.05 -22.02
N GLN A 222 8.71 4.41 -22.83
CA GLN A 222 8.29 3.36 -23.75
C GLN A 222 7.74 2.13 -23.02
N SER A 223 8.36 1.73 -21.90
CA SER A 223 7.90 0.59 -21.10
C SER A 223 6.45 0.73 -20.63
N VAL A 224 6.01 1.96 -20.31
CA VAL A 224 4.63 2.26 -19.93
C VAL A 224 3.70 2.25 -21.16
N LEU A 225 4.13 2.85 -22.28
CA LEU A 225 3.34 2.88 -23.51
C LEU A 225 3.11 1.47 -24.10
N ASP A 226 4.09 0.57 -23.97
CA ASP A 226 4.04 -0.81 -24.46
C ASP A 226 2.98 -1.66 -23.76
N LEU A 227 2.57 -1.28 -22.54
CA LEU A 227 1.47 -1.92 -21.81
C LEU A 227 0.17 -1.89 -22.61
N LYS A 228 -0.06 -0.79 -23.36
CA LYS A 228 -1.33 -0.52 -24.06
C LYS A 228 -2.55 -0.59 -23.13
N TRP A 229 -2.35 -0.39 -21.83
CA TRP A 229 -3.41 -0.28 -20.85
C TRP A 229 -4.08 1.09 -20.96
N PRO A 230 -5.40 1.18 -20.74
CA PRO A 230 -6.14 2.43 -20.89
C PRO A 230 -5.62 3.48 -19.91
N LEU A 231 -5.44 4.72 -20.39
CA LEU A 231 -5.03 5.91 -19.62
C LEU A 231 -3.65 5.83 -18.93
N CYS A 232 -2.92 4.72 -19.09
CA CYS A 232 -1.64 4.54 -18.41
C CYS A 232 -0.54 5.33 -19.13
N GLN A 233 -0.16 6.46 -18.55
CA GLN A 233 0.94 7.32 -18.99
C GLN A 233 1.82 7.70 -17.80
N THR A 234 3.09 8.02 -18.05
CA THR A 234 3.99 8.51 -17.00
C THR A 234 3.55 9.90 -16.53
N TYR A 235 3.50 10.09 -15.21
CA TYR A 235 3.20 11.37 -14.58
C TYR A 235 4.14 11.63 -13.41
N GLU A 236 4.82 12.76 -13.45
CA GLU A 236 5.68 13.26 -12.38
C GLU A 236 4.88 14.16 -11.43
N VAL A 237 4.83 13.80 -10.14
CA VAL A 237 4.00 14.51 -9.15
C VAL A 237 4.74 15.77 -8.67
N GLY A 238 4.72 16.83 -9.49
CA GLY A 238 5.24 18.16 -9.17
C GLY A 238 4.94 19.21 -10.25
N PRO A 239 5.18 20.51 -10.00
CA PRO A 239 5.78 21.08 -8.78
C PRO A 239 4.89 20.98 -7.53
N LEU A 240 5.51 20.80 -6.36
CA LEU A 240 4.85 20.72 -5.05
C LEU A 240 5.31 21.83 -4.11
N LYS A 241 4.41 22.36 -3.30
CA LYS A 241 4.74 23.32 -2.24
C LYS A 241 5.39 22.61 -1.04
N ALA A 242 6.18 23.35 -0.27
CA ALA A 242 6.68 22.88 1.02
C ALA A 242 5.53 22.49 1.94
N GLY A 243 5.53 21.25 2.41
CA GLY A 243 4.48 20.67 3.23
C GLY A 243 3.43 19.85 2.48
N SER A 244 3.55 19.70 1.16
CA SER A 244 2.65 18.86 0.36
C SER A 244 2.70 17.39 0.79
N VAL A 245 1.53 16.75 0.79
CA VAL A 245 1.36 15.31 1.02
C VAL A 245 0.78 14.67 -0.24
N VAL A 246 1.36 13.55 -0.67
CA VAL A 246 0.88 12.74 -1.79
C VAL A 246 0.40 11.40 -1.25
N LEU A 247 -0.86 11.05 -1.49
CA LEU A 247 -1.43 9.76 -1.13
C LEU A 247 -1.69 8.96 -2.40
N TYR A 248 -1.17 7.74 -2.50
CA TYR A 248 -1.42 6.89 -3.66
C TYR A 248 -1.68 5.44 -3.28
N SER A 249 -2.36 4.73 -4.18
CA SER A 249 -2.62 3.30 -4.01
C SER A 249 -1.31 2.53 -3.96
N HIS A 250 -1.13 1.68 -2.96
CA HIS A 250 0.04 0.81 -2.88
C HIS A 250 0.20 -0.10 -4.13
N ASN A 251 -0.87 -0.29 -4.91
CA ASN A 251 -0.84 -1.03 -6.17
C ASN A 251 -0.56 -0.15 -7.41
N LEU A 252 -0.30 1.15 -7.27
CA LEU A 252 0.04 2.03 -8.38
C LEU A 252 1.49 1.79 -8.82
N LEU A 253 1.72 1.68 -10.12
CA LEU A 253 3.09 1.68 -10.65
C LEU A 253 3.74 3.03 -10.31
N HIS A 254 4.90 2.97 -9.66
CA HIS A 254 5.64 4.15 -9.24
C HIS A 254 7.15 3.90 -9.32
N ARG A 255 7.91 4.99 -9.23
CA ARG A 255 9.37 4.97 -9.12
C ARG A 255 9.92 6.26 -8.49
N GLY A 256 11.04 6.13 -7.80
CA GLY A 256 11.93 7.25 -7.54
C GLY A 256 12.55 7.78 -8.84
N ASN A 257 12.62 9.11 -8.95
CA ASN A 257 13.11 9.81 -10.14
C ASN A 257 14.40 10.56 -9.82
N HIS A 258 15.29 10.66 -10.78
CA HIS A 258 16.53 11.42 -10.69
C HIS A 258 16.26 12.93 -10.71
N ARG A 259 17.18 13.69 -10.12
CA ARG A 259 17.18 15.16 -10.19
C ARG A 259 17.76 15.63 -11.52
N ARG A 260 17.21 16.69 -12.07
CA ARG A 260 17.68 17.37 -13.29
C ARG A 260 18.19 18.79 -13.03
N ASP A 261 18.02 19.29 -11.81
CA ASP A 261 18.55 20.58 -11.37
C ASP A 261 20.05 20.52 -11.04
N ASP A 262 20.66 21.70 -10.84
CA ASP A 262 22.11 21.82 -10.62
C ASP A 262 22.60 21.01 -9.42
N TRP A 263 23.39 19.98 -9.73
CA TRP A 263 23.91 19.03 -8.76
C TRP A 263 24.87 19.63 -7.74
N GLN A 264 25.46 20.79 -8.02
CA GLN A 264 26.31 21.50 -7.06
C GLN A 264 25.51 21.97 -5.84
N THR A 265 24.20 22.20 -6.02
CA THR A 265 23.31 22.67 -4.96
C THR A 265 22.75 21.54 -4.09
N TRP A 266 22.81 20.27 -4.51
CA TRP A 266 22.10 19.18 -3.83
C TRP A 266 22.53 18.96 -2.36
N LYS A 267 23.77 19.31 -2.00
CA LYS A 267 24.24 19.23 -0.62
C LYS A 267 23.60 20.29 0.28
N THR A 268 23.37 21.48 -0.24
CA THR A 268 22.79 22.61 0.50
C THR A 268 21.27 22.68 0.34
N ASN A 269 20.73 22.05 -0.70
CA ASN A 269 19.32 21.92 -1.06
C ASN A 269 18.90 20.45 -1.25
N PRO A 270 18.98 19.61 -0.19
CA PRO A 270 18.55 18.22 -0.26
C PRO A 270 17.02 18.12 -0.49
N ARG A 271 16.59 17.12 -1.27
CA ARG A 271 15.17 16.84 -1.50
C ARG A 271 14.77 15.63 -0.66
N PHE A 272 14.20 15.88 0.51
CA PHE A 272 13.65 14.84 1.38
C PHE A 272 12.24 14.46 0.96
N MET A 273 11.88 13.21 1.23
CA MET A 273 10.54 12.67 1.04
C MET A 273 10.32 11.61 2.11
N TRP A 274 9.46 11.89 3.09
CA TRP A 274 9.04 10.87 4.05
C TRP A 274 8.05 9.93 3.38
N ARG A 275 8.20 8.64 3.63
CA ARG A 275 7.25 7.62 3.19
C ARG A 275 6.63 6.95 4.40
N PHE A 276 5.31 6.79 4.40
CA PHE A 276 4.59 6.00 5.39
C PHE A 276 3.66 5.02 4.69
N TRP A 277 3.68 3.78 5.17
CA TRP A 277 2.78 2.75 4.69
C TRP A 277 1.58 2.61 5.64
N LEU A 278 0.38 2.90 5.13
CA LEU A 278 -0.85 2.85 5.90
C LEU A 278 -1.73 1.68 5.47
N TYR A 279 -2.49 1.13 6.42
CA TYR A 279 -3.48 0.10 6.13
C TYR A 279 -4.79 0.22 6.89
N ARG A 280 -5.84 -0.30 6.25
CA ARG A 280 -7.23 -0.30 6.70
C ARG A 280 -7.46 -1.32 7.81
N THR A 281 -7.92 -0.81 8.94
CA THR A 281 -8.38 -1.63 10.08
C THR A 281 -9.89 -1.61 10.25
N THR A 282 -10.61 -0.67 9.62
CA THR A 282 -12.08 -0.56 9.67
C THR A 282 -12.73 -0.72 8.29
N GLU A 283 -13.78 -1.54 8.19
CA GLU A 283 -14.51 -1.75 6.94
C GLU A 283 -15.24 -0.46 6.52
N PRO A 284 -15.35 -0.14 5.22
CA PRO A 284 -16.17 0.97 4.77
C PRO A 284 -17.63 0.79 5.24
N ARG A 285 -18.25 1.88 5.72
CA ARG A 285 -19.67 1.92 6.06
C ARG A 285 -20.39 2.88 5.13
N ARG A 286 -21.68 2.62 4.89
CA ARG A 286 -22.54 3.48 4.07
C ARG A 286 -22.52 4.92 4.60
N GLN A 287 -22.01 5.83 3.78
CA GLN A 287 -22.10 7.26 4.04
C GLN A 287 -23.52 7.75 3.75
N GLU A 288 -24.11 8.58 4.63
CA GLU A 288 -25.50 9.05 4.49
C GLU A 288 -25.70 9.97 3.28
N ASN A 289 -24.65 10.72 2.88
CA ASN A 289 -24.69 11.70 1.79
C ASN A 289 -23.93 11.22 0.53
N MET A 290 -24.23 10.01 0.05
CA MET A 290 -23.57 9.49 -1.15
C MET A 290 -23.94 10.27 -2.42
N VAL A 291 -22.96 10.96 -2.99
CA VAL A 291 -23.07 11.53 -4.34
C VAL A 291 -22.93 10.40 -5.35
N LYS A 292 -23.93 10.24 -6.22
CA LYS A 292 -23.84 9.34 -7.37
C LYS A 292 -22.83 9.89 -8.37
N VAL A 293 -21.69 9.23 -8.49
CA VAL A 293 -20.65 9.61 -9.47
C VAL A 293 -20.97 9.00 -10.82
N HIS A 294 -20.97 9.83 -11.86
CA HIS A 294 -21.01 9.40 -13.25
C HIS A 294 -19.61 9.50 -13.84
N PHE A 295 -18.93 8.36 -14.01
CA PHE A 295 -17.56 8.31 -14.53
C PHE A 295 -17.43 8.61 -16.03
N LYS A 296 -18.55 8.76 -16.77
CA LYS A 296 -18.57 9.04 -18.21
C LYS A 296 -18.85 10.50 -18.57
N SER A 297 -18.83 11.43 -17.61
CA SER A 297 -18.97 12.85 -17.93
C SER A 297 -17.70 13.37 -18.60
N LYS A 298 -17.85 14.26 -19.61
CA LYS A 298 -16.75 15.00 -20.25
C LYS A 298 -15.94 15.76 -19.20
N LEU A 299 -14.91 15.12 -18.66
CA LEU A 299 -14.01 15.67 -17.66
C LEU A 299 -12.60 15.32 -18.07
N ASN A 300 -11.72 16.32 -18.02
CA ASN A 300 -10.30 16.07 -17.95
C ASN A 300 -9.96 15.82 -16.48
N ASP A 301 -9.01 14.93 -16.24
CA ASP A 301 -8.42 14.79 -14.91
C ASP A 301 -7.58 16.03 -14.61
N GLU A 302 -7.98 16.84 -13.63
CA GLU A 302 -7.35 18.14 -13.34
C GLU A 302 -5.89 18.01 -12.92
N LEU A 303 -5.50 16.88 -12.31
CA LEU A 303 -4.14 16.65 -11.83
C LEU A 303 -3.20 16.27 -12.98
N THR A 304 -3.63 15.34 -13.82
CA THR A 304 -2.80 14.74 -14.88
C THR A 304 -3.02 15.36 -16.26
N GLY A 305 -4.09 16.14 -16.43
CA GLY A 305 -4.52 16.70 -17.72
C GLY A 305 -5.11 15.67 -18.69
N GLN A 306 -5.23 14.40 -18.30
CA GLN A 306 -5.67 13.33 -19.20
C GLN A 306 -7.18 13.43 -19.49
N GLU A 307 -7.55 13.24 -20.76
CA GLU A 307 -8.94 13.20 -21.20
C GLU A 307 -9.60 11.87 -20.79
N LEU A 308 -10.74 11.96 -20.09
CA LEU A 308 -11.50 10.79 -19.65
C LEU A 308 -12.71 10.48 -20.54
N ASP A 309 -12.87 11.21 -21.66
CA ASP A 309 -13.93 10.90 -22.62
C ASP A 309 -13.64 9.57 -23.33
N GLY A 310 -14.68 8.78 -23.58
CA GLY A 310 -14.54 7.51 -24.28
C GLY A 310 -13.86 6.37 -23.50
N VAL A 311 -13.63 6.51 -22.19
CA VAL A 311 -13.12 5.40 -21.35
C VAL A 311 -14.06 4.19 -21.43
N ASP A 312 -13.45 3.03 -21.68
CA ASP A 312 -14.16 1.77 -21.94
C ASP A 312 -15.03 1.34 -20.75
N ASP A 313 -16.15 0.66 -21.05
CA ASP A 313 -17.08 0.14 -20.04
C ASP A 313 -16.41 -0.84 -19.06
N ASP A 314 -15.38 -1.55 -19.49
CA ASP A 314 -14.57 -2.44 -18.67
C ASP A 314 -13.87 -1.69 -17.53
N VAL A 315 -13.28 -0.53 -17.83
CA VAL A 315 -12.61 0.33 -16.85
C VAL A 315 -13.64 0.97 -15.91
N VAL A 316 -14.74 1.47 -16.48
CA VAL A 316 -15.83 2.09 -15.71
C VAL A 316 -16.47 1.09 -14.74
N ALA A 317 -16.60 -0.19 -15.11
CA ALA A 317 -17.13 -1.22 -14.22
C ALA A 317 -16.25 -1.41 -12.97
N VAL A 318 -14.92 -1.43 -13.16
CA VAL A 318 -13.95 -1.52 -12.06
C VAL A 318 -14.07 -0.30 -11.14
N TRP A 319 -13.98 0.92 -11.69
CA TRP A 319 -14.07 2.16 -10.90
C TRP A 319 -15.38 2.27 -10.14
N ARG A 320 -16.50 1.93 -10.79
CA ARG A 320 -17.82 1.95 -10.17
C ARG A 320 -17.89 1.03 -8.96
N TYR A 321 -17.42 -0.22 -9.11
CA TYR A 321 -17.39 -1.17 -8.01
C TYR A 321 -16.55 -0.64 -6.86
N HIS A 322 -15.32 -0.17 -7.14
CA HIS A 322 -14.41 0.29 -6.09
C HIS A 322 -14.88 1.56 -5.40
N TYR A 323 -15.55 2.47 -6.11
CA TYR A 323 -16.16 3.65 -5.51
C TYR A 323 -17.32 3.26 -4.60
N ASN A 324 -18.21 2.37 -5.06
CA ASN A 324 -19.32 1.87 -4.24
C ASN A 324 -18.81 1.14 -3.00
N TRP A 325 -17.79 0.29 -3.13
CA TRP A 325 -17.19 -0.40 -1.99
C TRP A 325 -16.54 0.59 -1.02
N SER A 326 -15.75 1.56 -1.50
CA SER A 326 -15.05 2.52 -0.64
C SER A 326 -16.00 3.44 0.13
N THR A 327 -17.20 3.69 -0.41
CA THR A 327 -18.21 4.58 0.21
C THR A 327 -19.30 3.85 0.98
N SER A 328 -19.38 2.52 0.87
CA SER A 328 -20.48 1.77 1.51
C SER A 328 -20.16 0.37 2.02
N GLY A 329 -19.04 -0.23 1.61
CA GLY A 329 -18.69 -1.63 1.88
C GLY A 329 -19.53 -2.62 1.06
N ALA A 330 -20.38 -2.14 0.16
CA ALA A 330 -21.28 -2.99 -0.61
C ALA A 330 -20.56 -3.80 -1.70
N SER A 331 -21.10 -4.98 -1.99
CA SER A 331 -20.75 -5.77 -3.16
C SER A 331 -21.39 -5.19 -4.44
N ALA A 332 -21.05 -5.76 -5.59
CA ALA A 332 -21.59 -5.36 -6.88
C ALA A 332 -23.12 -5.49 -6.87
N SER A 333 -23.81 -4.46 -7.36
CA SER A 333 -25.25 -4.51 -7.60
C SER A 333 -25.54 -5.04 -8.99
N ILE A 334 -26.62 -5.80 -9.14
CA ILE A 334 -27.08 -6.28 -10.45
C ILE A 334 -27.44 -5.07 -11.32
N ARG A 335 -26.97 -5.08 -12.57
CA ARG A 335 -27.30 -4.07 -13.59
C ARG A 335 -27.92 -4.75 -14.80
N THR A 336 -29.12 -4.30 -15.16
CA THR A 336 -29.78 -4.73 -16.39
C THR A 336 -29.45 -3.72 -17.49
N THR A 337 -28.49 -4.02 -18.35
CA THR A 337 -28.31 -3.31 -19.63
C THR A 337 -28.90 -4.17 -20.75
N ALA A 338 -29.55 -3.55 -21.74
CA ALA A 338 -30.22 -4.30 -22.82
C ALA A 338 -29.24 -5.16 -23.67
N ARG A 339 -27.95 -4.78 -23.72
CA ARG A 339 -26.89 -5.49 -24.46
C ARG A 339 -26.33 -6.74 -23.74
N ASP A 340 -26.36 -6.77 -22.41
CA ASP A 340 -25.69 -7.78 -21.59
C ASP A 340 -26.69 -8.51 -20.65
N SER A 341 -27.91 -8.77 -21.11
CA SER A 341 -28.95 -9.40 -20.24
C SER A 341 -29.28 -10.84 -20.62
N ASN A 342 -28.69 -11.36 -21.70
CA ASN A 342 -28.93 -12.69 -22.21
C ASN A 342 -27.74 -13.64 -21.96
N GLN A 343 -27.97 -14.92 -22.24
CA GLN A 343 -26.99 -15.99 -22.13
C GLN A 343 -25.69 -15.69 -22.91
N ASP A 344 -25.80 -15.10 -24.10
CA ASP A 344 -24.65 -14.79 -24.94
C ASP A 344 -23.77 -13.71 -24.31
N GLY A 345 -24.34 -12.75 -23.58
CA GLY A 345 -23.61 -11.73 -22.83
C GLY A 345 -22.70 -12.33 -21.76
N VAL A 346 -23.19 -13.29 -20.97
CA VAL A 346 -22.37 -13.99 -19.95
C VAL A 346 -21.24 -14.77 -20.60
N THR A 347 -21.54 -15.49 -21.68
CA THR A 347 -20.55 -16.30 -22.41
C THR A 347 -19.45 -15.42 -22.99
N ASN A 348 -19.82 -14.31 -23.65
CA ASN A 348 -18.88 -13.35 -24.22
C ASN A 348 -17.95 -12.74 -23.16
N LEU A 349 -18.49 -12.37 -21.99
CA LEU A 349 -17.66 -11.88 -20.88
C LEU A 349 -16.72 -12.97 -20.35
N SER A 350 -17.18 -14.21 -20.25
CA SER A 350 -16.33 -15.35 -19.88
C SER A 350 -15.20 -15.58 -20.89
N GLU A 351 -15.45 -15.43 -22.19
CA GLU A 351 -14.43 -15.51 -23.23
C GLU A 351 -13.45 -14.33 -23.15
N GLN A 352 -13.96 -13.12 -22.93
CA GLN A 352 -13.14 -11.91 -22.75
C GLN A 352 -12.19 -12.04 -21.55
N MET A 353 -12.65 -12.60 -20.43
CA MET A 353 -11.83 -12.90 -19.25
C MET A 353 -10.66 -13.85 -19.55
N ARG A 354 -10.71 -14.59 -20.68
CA ARG A 354 -9.69 -15.55 -21.12
C ARG A 354 -8.79 -15.03 -22.24
N LEU A 355 -8.93 -13.77 -22.67
CA LEU A 355 -8.04 -13.17 -23.68
C LEU A 355 -6.56 -13.31 -23.31
N LYS A 356 -5.71 -13.52 -24.33
CA LYS A 356 -4.26 -13.69 -24.18
C LYS A 356 -3.52 -12.35 -24.26
N GLY A 357 -2.28 -12.31 -23.75
CA GLY A 357 -1.39 -11.15 -23.81
C GLY A 357 -1.65 -10.10 -22.72
N ASP A 358 -0.59 -9.46 -22.24
CA ASP A 358 -0.64 -8.49 -21.14
C ASP A 358 -1.43 -7.22 -21.50
N SER A 359 -1.46 -6.82 -22.77
CA SER A 359 -2.26 -5.68 -23.24
C SER A 359 -3.77 -5.86 -23.07
N ASN A 360 -4.25 -7.10 -22.88
CA ASN A 360 -5.67 -7.39 -22.63
C ASN A 360 -6.02 -7.47 -21.13
N GLU A 361 -5.12 -7.04 -20.24
CA GLU A 361 -5.35 -7.11 -18.80
C GLU A 361 -6.59 -6.35 -18.34
N ALA A 362 -6.73 -5.08 -18.73
CA ALA A 362 -7.90 -4.29 -18.37
C ALA A 362 -9.22 -4.93 -18.86
N LYS A 363 -9.20 -5.57 -20.04
CA LYS A 363 -10.36 -6.30 -20.57
C LYS A 363 -10.69 -7.54 -19.75
N ARG A 364 -9.68 -8.31 -19.30
CA ARG A 364 -9.91 -9.49 -18.46
C ARG A 364 -10.54 -9.12 -17.12
N ILE A 365 -9.96 -8.11 -16.48
CA ILE A 365 -10.43 -7.63 -15.18
C ILE A 365 -11.82 -6.99 -15.32
N GLY A 366 -12.01 -6.10 -16.28
CA GLY A 366 -13.32 -5.48 -16.54
C GLY A 366 -14.42 -6.50 -16.84
N ALA A 367 -14.13 -7.55 -17.62
CA ALA A 367 -15.07 -8.64 -17.84
C ALA A 367 -15.49 -9.34 -16.54
N ALA A 368 -14.55 -9.58 -15.60
CA ALA A 368 -14.86 -10.18 -14.32
C ALA A 368 -15.76 -9.31 -13.43
N TYR A 369 -15.54 -7.99 -13.41
CA TYR A 369 -16.43 -7.07 -12.69
C TYR A 369 -17.80 -6.95 -13.35
N ARG A 370 -17.86 -6.97 -14.69
CA ARG A 370 -19.13 -6.97 -15.42
C ARG A 370 -19.91 -8.27 -15.21
N LEU A 371 -19.23 -9.42 -15.11
CA LEU A 371 -19.86 -10.69 -14.68
C LEU A 371 -20.46 -10.56 -13.27
N ALA A 372 -19.81 -9.84 -12.35
CA ALA A 372 -20.33 -9.60 -11.01
C ALA A 372 -21.58 -8.70 -11.00
N GLU A 373 -21.67 -7.74 -11.94
CA GLU A 373 -22.85 -6.88 -12.14
C GLU A 373 -23.97 -7.57 -12.96
N HIS A 374 -23.73 -8.77 -13.52
CA HIS A 374 -24.64 -9.40 -14.48
C HIS A 374 -25.91 -10.02 -13.80
N PRO A 375 -27.11 -9.93 -14.41
CA PRO A 375 -28.33 -10.51 -13.85
C PRO A 375 -28.31 -12.04 -13.67
N MET A 376 -27.68 -12.76 -14.60
CA MET A 376 -27.52 -14.23 -14.54
C MET A 376 -26.40 -14.68 -13.58
N ARG A 377 -26.47 -14.27 -12.29
CA ARG A 377 -25.42 -14.52 -11.29
C ARG A 377 -25.03 -15.99 -11.13
N THR A 378 -26.00 -16.90 -11.12
CA THR A 378 -25.73 -18.34 -11.02
C THR A 378 -24.79 -18.83 -12.11
N GLN A 379 -24.94 -18.30 -13.32
CA GLN A 379 -24.09 -18.69 -14.43
C GLN A 379 -22.74 -17.96 -14.42
N ALA A 380 -22.74 -16.67 -14.08
CA ALA A 380 -21.50 -15.93 -13.88
C ALA A 380 -20.61 -16.64 -12.84
N LEU A 381 -21.18 -17.09 -11.71
CA LEU A 381 -20.49 -17.88 -10.70
C LEU A 381 -19.93 -19.21 -11.24
N ARG A 382 -20.63 -19.88 -12.17
CA ARG A 382 -20.09 -21.09 -12.82
C ARG A 382 -18.85 -20.76 -13.65
N HIS A 383 -18.92 -19.74 -14.51
CA HIS A 383 -17.77 -19.35 -15.34
C HIS A 383 -16.58 -18.87 -14.51
N LEU A 384 -16.85 -18.10 -13.44
CA LEU A 384 -15.82 -17.65 -12.50
C LEU A 384 -15.19 -18.84 -11.76
N ARG A 385 -15.99 -19.82 -11.31
CA ARG A 385 -15.48 -21.06 -10.70
C ARG A 385 -14.57 -21.80 -11.67
N ASP A 386 -15.00 -22.02 -12.90
CA ASP A 386 -14.19 -22.72 -13.90
C ASP A 386 -12.89 -21.96 -14.22
N ALA A 387 -12.94 -20.63 -14.26
CA ALA A 387 -11.78 -19.78 -14.51
C ALA A 387 -10.79 -19.75 -13.33
N LEU A 388 -11.26 -19.90 -12.08
CA LEU A 388 -10.39 -19.99 -10.89
C LEU A 388 -9.45 -21.20 -10.95
N HIS A 389 -9.82 -22.24 -11.70
CA HIS A 389 -9.03 -23.45 -11.93
C HIS A 389 -8.18 -23.40 -13.22
N SER A 390 -8.12 -22.27 -13.92
CA SER A 390 -7.31 -22.14 -15.14
C SER A 390 -5.81 -22.29 -14.84
N ASP A 391 -5.05 -22.86 -15.77
CA ASP A 391 -3.58 -22.88 -15.68
C ASP A 391 -2.94 -21.48 -15.80
N ARG A 392 -3.68 -20.49 -16.33
CA ARG A 392 -3.19 -19.13 -16.48
C ARG A 392 -3.49 -18.27 -15.25
N GLU A 393 -2.45 -17.79 -14.58
CA GLU A 393 -2.57 -16.93 -13.40
C GLU A 393 -3.47 -15.72 -13.61
N ASN A 394 -3.29 -14.98 -14.70
CA ASN A 394 -4.09 -13.78 -14.99
C ASN A 394 -5.59 -14.08 -15.16
N VAL A 395 -5.97 -15.26 -15.64
CA VAL A 395 -7.38 -15.71 -15.73
C VAL A 395 -7.91 -16.06 -14.33
N ARG A 396 -7.13 -16.79 -13.53
CA ARG A 396 -7.50 -17.13 -12.14
C ARG A 396 -7.70 -15.86 -11.30
N ARG A 397 -6.81 -14.89 -11.45
CA ARG A 397 -6.85 -13.62 -10.72
C ARG A 397 -8.06 -12.77 -11.12
N ALA A 398 -8.37 -12.66 -12.41
CA ALA A 398 -9.60 -12.01 -12.85
C ALA A 398 -10.84 -12.71 -12.26
N ALA A 399 -10.89 -14.04 -12.30
CA ALA A 399 -11.99 -14.82 -11.73
C ALA A 399 -12.17 -14.62 -10.21
N LEU A 400 -11.05 -14.53 -9.48
CA LEU A 400 -11.05 -14.21 -8.05
C LEU A 400 -11.69 -12.84 -7.79
N TYR A 401 -11.27 -11.79 -8.49
CA TYR A 401 -11.82 -10.45 -8.27
C TYR A 401 -13.30 -10.35 -8.67
N GLY A 402 -13.71 -10.98 -9.77
CA GLY A 402 -15.13 -11.07 -10.13
C GLY A 402 -15.96 -11.78 -9.04
N SER A 403 -15.42 -12.86 -8.47
CA SER A 403 -16.08 -13.59 -7.38
C SER A 403 -16.15 -12.77 -6.08
N ILE A 404 -15.09 -12.03 -5.74
CA ILE A 404 -15.09 -11.08 -4.60
C ILE A 404 -16.12 -9.96 -4.84
N ALA A 405 -16.21 -9.46 -6.07
CA ALA A 405 -17.15 -8.41 -6.43
C ALA A 405 -18.61 -8.86 -6.29
N ILE A 406 -18.92 -10.14 -6.53
CA ILE A 406 -20.25 -10.71 -6.26
C ILE A 406 -20.64 -10.61 -4.78
N GLY A 407 -19.69 -10.80 -3.86
CA GLY A 407 -19.91 -10.77 -2.41
C GLY A 407 -20.24 -12.14 -1.82
N GLU A 408 -21.06 -12.18 -0.77
CA GLU A 408 -21.31 -13.40 0.02
C GLU A 408 -21.90 -14.57 -0.77
N GLU A 409 -22.58 -14.31 -1.88
CA GLU A 409 -23.07 -15.36 -2.80
C GLU A 409 -21.92 -16.24 -3.36
N ALA A 410 -20.68 -15.75 -3.36
CA ALA A 410 -19.51 -16.52 -3.77
C ALA A 410 -18.92 -17.41 -2.66
N THR A 411 -19.50 -17.42 -1.44
CA THR A 411 -18.97 -18.19 -0.30
C THR A 411 -18.77 -19.67 -0.65
N GLU A 412 -19.76 -20.33 -1.25
CA GLU A 412 -19.69 -21.75 -1.60
C GLU A 412 -18.63 -22.05 -2.67
N LEU A 413 -18.40 -21.10 -3.59
CA LEU A 413 -17.33 -21.23 -4.58
C LEU A 413 -15.97 -21.27 -3.86
N PHE A 414 -15.75 -20.38 -2.89
CA PHE A 414 -14.49 -20.36 -2.15
C PHE A 414 -14.35 -21.51 -1.15
N LEU A 415 -15.41 -21.91 -0.45
CA LEU A 415 -15.38 -23.11 0.40
C LEU A 415 -15.05 -24.37 -0.40
N SER A 416 -15.53 -24.48 -1.64
CA SER A 416 -15.11 -25.57 -2.52
C SER A 416 -13.64 -25.45 -2.95
N GLY A 417 -13.15 -24.23 -3.23
CA GLY A 417 -11.77 -24.01 -3.66
C GLY A 417 -10.73 -24.20 -2.56
N ILE A 418 -11.09 -23.95 -1.29
CA ILE A 418 -10.14 -24.03 -0.16
C ILE A 418 -9.66 -25.46 0.12
N ASP A 419 -10.39 -26.47 -0.35
CA ASP A 419 -10.05 -27.90 -0.25
C ASP A 419 -9.46 -28.46 -1.56
N SER A 420 -9.12 -27.61 -2.52
CA SER A 420 -8.47 -28.04 -3.77
C SER A 420 -7.09 -28.66 -3.55
N HIS A 421 -6.73 -29.66 -4.36
CA HIS A 421 -5.35 -30.17 -4.41
C HIS A 421 -4.36 -29.11 -4.92
N ALA A 422 -4.81 -28.15 -5.73
CA ALA A 422 -3.98 -27.10 -6.28
C ALA A 422 -3.73 -25.99 -5.23
N ARG A 423 -2.46 -25.80 -4.87
CA ARG A 423 -2.02 -24.79 -3.89
C ARG A 423 -2.53 -23.38 -4.22
N TRP A 424 -2.47 -22.96 -5.49
CA TRP A 424 -2.89 -21.62 -5.91
C TRP A 424 -4.41 -21.42 -5.81
N VAL A 425 -5.21 -22.47 -6.03
CA VAL A 425 -6.67 -22.41 -5.83
C VAL A 425 -6.98 -22.28 -4.35
N ARG A 426 -6.33 -23.06 -3.46
CA ARG A 426 -6.50 -22.90 -2.01
C ARG A 426 -6.13 -21.50 -1.53
N LYS A 427 -5.01 -20.97 -2.01
CA LYS A 427 -4.56 -19.60 -1.74
C LYS A 427 -5.61 -18.58 -2.18
N ALA A 428 -6.09 -18.66 -3.42
CA ALA A 428 -7.10 -17.75 -3.95
C ALA A 428 -8.44 -17.86 -3.20
N ALA A 429 -8.86 -19.07 -2.83
CA ALA A 429 -10.07 -19.30 -2.06
C ALA A 429 -9.98 -18.73 -0.64
N ALA A 430 -8.86 -18.92 0.06
CA ALA A 430 -8.64 -18.31 1.37
C ALA A 430 -8.74 -16.77 1.30
N PHE A 431 -8.07 -16.16 0.32
CA PHE A 431 -8.17 -14.72 0.06
C PHE A 431 -9.62 -14.28 -0.20
N GLY A 432 -10.33 -14.99 -1.08
CA GLY A 432 -11.73 -14.72 -1.41
C GLY A 432 -12.68 -14.83 -0.22
N LEU A 433 -12.49 -15.81 0.67
CA LEU A 433 -13.26 -15.93 1.92
C LEU A 433 -13.05 -14.72 2.83
N GLY A 434 -11.81 -14.22 2.94
CA GLY A 434 -11.52 -13.02 3.72
C GLY A 434 -12.24 -11.77 3.19
N CYS A 435 -12.16 -11.55 1.87
CA CYS A 435 -12.72 -10.36 1.23
C CYS A 435 -14.25 -10.39 1.08
N ALA A 436 -14.84 -11.56 0.84
CA ALA A 436 -16.26 -11.67 0.44
C ALA A 436 -17.03 -12.82 1.09
N GLY A 437 -16.39 -13.76 1.79
CA GLY A 437 -17.07 -14.88 2.45
C GLY A 437 -18.07 -14.41 3.51
N SER A 438 -19.11 -15.21 3.73
CA SER A 438 -20.07 -14.99 4.81
C SER A 438 -19.41 -15.13 6.19
N GLY A 439 -19.87 -14.37 7.17
CA GLY A 439 -19.35 -14.36 8.55
C GLY A 439 -19.69 -15.61 9.39
N THR A 440 -19.80 -16.78 8.77
CA THR A 440 -20.22 -18.02 9.45
C THR A 440 -19.04 -18.74 10.11
N ALA A 441 -19.32 -19.52 11.16
CA ALA A 441 -18.31 -20.35 11.82
C ALA A 441 -17.65 -21.35 10.85
N ALA A 442 -18.39 -21.86 9.85
CA ALA A 442 -17.85 -22.75 8.83
C ALA A 442 -16.71 -22.10 8.03
N VAL A 443 -16.87 -20.83 7.65
CA VAL A 443 -15.83 -20.06 6.96
C VAL A 443 -14.61 -19.85 7.86
N VAL A 444 -14.84 -19.49 9.13
CA VAL A 444 -13.74 -19.29 10.10
C VAL A 444 -12.97 -20.59 10.35
N HIS A 445 -13.65 -21.72 10.52
CA HIS A 445 -12.99 -23.02 10.68
C HIS A 445 -12.23 -23.44 9.41
N ALA A 446 -12.75 -23.15 8.22
CA ALA A 446 -12.04 -23.46 6.98
C ALA A 446 -10.73 -22.65 6.86
N LEU A 447 -10.77 -21.35 7.17
CA LEU A 447 -9.57 -20.51 7.24
C LEU A 447 -8.62 -20.96 8.36
N GLY A 448 -9.14 -21.28 9.55
CA GLY A 448 -8.35 -21.73 10.70
C GLY A 448 -7.60 -23.02 10.43
N ARG A 449 -8.27 -23.98 9.78
CA ARG A 449 -7.62 -25.22 9.32
C ARG A 449 -6.48 -24.93 8.35
N ARG A 450 -6.69 -24.03 7.38
CA ARG A 450 -5.61 -23.65 6.45
C ARG A 450 -4.47 -22.93 7.16
N LEU A 451 -4.75 -22.03 8.10
CA LEU A 451 -3.74 -21.33 8.89
C LEU A 451 -2.92 -22.28 9.77
N LEU A 452 -3.54 -23.26 10.42
CA LEU A 452 -2.85 -24.14 11.36
C LEU A 452 -2.19 -25.36 10.70
N GLU A 453 -2.70 -25.83 9.57
CA GLU A 453 -2.37 -27.16 9.04
C GLU A 453 -1.89 -27.18 7.58
N ASP A 454 -2.09 -26.12 6.78
CA ASP A 454 -1.70 -26.20 5.36
C ASP A 454 -0.17 -26.36 5.22
N PRO A 455 0.30 -27.30 4.39
CA PRO A 455 1.74 -27.51 4.19
C PRO A 455 2.43 -26.28 3.60
N SER A 456 1.70 -25.44 2.85
CA SER A 456 2.27 -24.28 2.19
C SER A 456 2.18 -23.02 3.07
N ALA A 457 3.33 -22.45 3.46
CA ALA A 457 3.39 -21.17 4.15
C ALA A 457 2.65 -20.04 3.40
N TYR A 458 2.65 -20.07 2.05
CA TYR A 458 1.86 -19.15 1.21
C TYR A 458 0.35 -19.21 1.47
N VAL A 459 -0.19 -20.40 1.74
CA VAL A 459 -1.62 -20.56 2.01
C VAL A 459 -1.91 -20.16 3.45
N ARG A 460 -1.03 -20.52 4.39
CA ARG A 460 -1.14 -20.11 5.80
C ARG A 460 -1.11 -18.59 5.96
N SER A 461 -0.16 -17.91 5.31
CA SER A 461 -0.08 -16.45 5.34
C SER A 461 -1.34 -15.77 4.77
N VAL A 462 -1.85 -16.26 3.64
CA VAL A 462 -3.10 -15.72 3.07
C VAL A 462 -4.30 -16.02 3.96
N ALA A 463 -4.33 -17.18 4.62
CA ALA A 463 -5.38 -17.50 5.59
C ALA A 463 -5.33 -16.58 6.83
N ALA A 464 -4.13 -16.22 7.31
CA ALA A 464 -3.96 -15.24 8.37
C ALA A 464 -4.52 -13.87 7.96
N ASP A 465 -4.12 -13.32 6.82
CA ASP A 465 -4.67 -12.06 6.30
C ASP A 465 -6.20 -12.10 6.11
N ALA A 466 -6.69 -13.20 5.53
CA ALA A 466 -8.11 -13.40 5.30
C ALA A 466 -8.91 -13.38 6.60
N MET A 467 -8.34 -13.88 7.71
CA MET A 467 -8.96 -13.80 9.03
C MET A 467 -9.12 -12.36 9.53
N GLY A 468 -8.10 -11.52 9.37
CA GLY A 468 -8.20 -10.09 9.70
C GLY A 468 -9.26 -9.37 8.85
N CYS A 469 -9.25 -9.60 7.53
CA CYS A 469 -10.25 -9.04 6.61
C CYS A 469 -11.68 -9.48 6.97
N LEU A 470 -11.88 -10.77 7.24
CA LEU A 470 -13.17 -11.32 7.61
C LEU A 470 -13.65 -10.76 8.96
N GLY A 471 -12.77 -10.72 9.97
CA GLY A 471 -13.09 -10.20 11.29
C GLY A 471 -13.54 -8.73 11.23
N ARG A 472 -12.80 -7.88 10.50
CA ARG A 472 -13.16 -6.49 10.27
C ARG A 472 -14.54 -6.32 9.62
N ARG A 473 -14.85 -7.13 8.61
CA ARG A 473 -16.16 -7.14 7.95
C ARG A 473 -17.28 -7.56 8.90
N ILE A 474 -17.09 -8.65 9.65
CA ILE A 474 -18.07 -9.13 10.63
C ILE A 474 -18.38 -8.05 11.67
N ILE A 475 -17.34 -7.41 12.22
CA ILE A 475 -17.48 -6.32 13.19
C ILE A 475 -18.31 -5.16 12.60
N ALA A 476 -18.07 -4.81 11.34
CA ALA A 476 -18.79 -3.72 10.69
C ALA A 476 -20.27 -4.02 10.40
N HIS A 477 -20.63 -5.28 10.15
CA HIS A 477 -22.01 -5.69 9.90
C HIS A 477 -22.86 -5.86 11.18
N GLY A 478 -22.24 -5.82 12.36
CA GLY A 478 -22.95 -5.76 13.65
C GLY A 478 -23.77 -7.00 14.00
N THR A 479 -23.51 -8.14 13.35
CA THR A 479 -24.12 -9.42 13.74
C THR A 479 -23.57 -9.81 15.12
N ARG A 480 -24.45 -10.15 16.07
CA ARG A 480 -24.10 -10.66 17.41
C ARG A 480 -23.34 -11.97 17.30
N ILE A 481 -22.04 -11.89 17.02
CA ILE A 481 -21.16 -13.05 16.95
C ILE A 481 -19.82 -12.76 17.62
N ASP A 482 -19.86 -12.24 18.84
CA ASP A 482 -18.68 -12.01 19.70
C ASP A 482 -17.81 -13.29 19.78
N ARG A 483 -18.45 -14.47 19.74
CA ARG A 483 -17.76 -15.77 19.66
C ARG A 483 -16.98 -16.01 18.36
N THR A 484 -17.41 -15.46 17.22
CA THR A 484 -16.69 -15.63 15.95
C THR A 484 -15.43 -14.78 15.92
N ILE A 485 -15.46 -13.54 16.42
CA ILE A 485 -14.25 -12.72 16.50
C ILE A 485 -13.28 -13.33 17.51
N SER A 486 -13.76 -13.77 18.66
CA SER A 486 -12.96 -14.52 19.64
C SER A 486 -12.35 -15.80 19.02
N LEU A 487 -13.12 -16.55 18.22
CA LEU A 487 -12.60 -17.73 17.51
C LEU A 487 -11.52 -17.37 16.47
N ILE A 488 -11.71 -16.29 15.71
CA ILE A 488 -10.70 -15.78 14.77
C ILE A 488 -9.42 -15.41 15.53
N ALA A 489 -9.53 -14.62 16.59
CA ALA A 489 -8.40 -14.23 17.43
C ALA A 489 -7.69 -15.45 18.03
N SER A 490 -8.44 -16.45 18.49
CA SER A 490 -7.87 -17.70 19.02
C SER A 490 -7.06 -18.46 17.98
N TYR A 491 -7.55 -18.59 16.74
CA TYR A 491 -6.80 -19.22 15.66
C TYR A 491 -5.53 -18.45 15.29
N LEU A 492 -5.61 -17.12 15.26
CA LEU A 492 -4.45 -16.25 15.02
C LEU A 492 -3.40 -16.44 16.10
N VAL A 493 -3.77 -16.32 17.38
CA VAL A 493 -2.87 -16.49 18.53
C VAL A 493 -2.24 -17.89 18.53
N GLN A 494 -3.05 -18.94 18.38
CA GLN A 494 -2.56 -20.32 18.34
C GLN A 494 -1.54 -20.56 17.21
N SER A 495 -1.69 -19.87 16.08
CA SER A 495 -0.78 -20.05 14.95
C SER A 495 0.61 -19.47 15.19
N LEU A 496 0.79 -18.52 16.11
CA LEU A 496 2.09 -17.90 16.38
C LEU A 496 3.11 -18.91 16.93
N ASP A 497 2.69 -19.91 17.70
CA ASP A 497 3.59 -20.94 18.24
C ASP A 497 4.15 -21.89 17.17
N ARG A 498 3.48 -21.97 16.01
CA ARG A 498 3.88 -22.82 14.89
C ARG A 498 4.91 -22.17 13.98
N GLU A 499 4.81 -20.85 13.82
CA GLU A 499 5.55 -20.15 12.76
C GLU A 499 6.88 -19.65 13.27
N GLU A 500 7.94 -20.03 12.58
CA GLU A 500 9.32 -19.69 12.92
C GLU A 500 9.79 -18.46 12.13
N ASN A 501 10.77 -17.76 12.68
CA ASN A 501 11.53 -16.75 11.95
C ASN A 501 12.64 -17.43 11.15
N ARG A 502 12.81 -17.03 9.90
CA ARG A 502 13.89 -17.50 9.01
C ARG A 502 14.65 -16.33 8.44
N LEU A 503 15.89 -16.54 8.02
CA LEU A 503 16.66 -15.49 7.34
C LEU A 503 15.88 -14.96 6.13
N SER A 504 15.98 -13.66 5.89
CA SER A 504 15.46 -13.10 4.65
C SER A 504 16.21 -13.67 3.44
N MET A 505 15.52 -13.82 2.31
CA MET A 505 16.07 -14.51 1.14
C MET A 505 17.36 -13.91 0.61
N ASP A 506 17.48 -12.58 0.63
CA ASP A 506 18.64 -11.86 0.13
C ASP A 506 19.87 -12.16 0.98
N ARG A 507 19.69 -12.31 2.31
CA ARG A 507 20.74 -12.72 3.24
C ARG A 507 21.08 -14.19 3.10
N ALA A 508 20.07 -15.06 3.09
CA ALA A 508 20.26 -16.51 2.96
C ALA A 508 20.97 -16.90 1.66
N GLN A 509 20.72 -16.16 0.57
CA GLN A 509 21.27 -16.46 -0.76
C GLN A 509 22.48 -15.59 -1.13
N GLY A 510 22.84 -14.58 -0.33
CA GLY A 510 23.91 -13.64 -0.64
C GLY A 510 23.68 -12.87 -1.94
N ARG A 511 22.42 -12.52 -2.25
CA ARG A 511 21.99 -11.95 -3.52
C ARG A 511 21.18 -10.68 -3.31
N SER A 512 21.14 -9.81 -4.32
CA SER A 512 20.17 -8.71 -4.36
C SER A 512 18.76 -9.26 -4.21
N ILE A 513 17.92 -8.60 -3.40
CA ILE A 513 16.52 -8.98 -3.22
C ILE A 513 15.77 -9.05 -4.55
N LYS A 514 16.16 -8.28 -5.56
CA LYS A 514 15.54 -8.34 -6.90
C LYS A 514 15.83 -9.65 -7.65
N MET A 515 16.78 -10.47 -7.17
CA MET A 515 17.32 -11.66 -7.85
C MET A 515 17.24 -12.92 -6.99
N VAL A 516 16.58 -12.88 -5.84
CA VAL A 516 16.37 -14.06 -4.99
C VAL A 516 15.27 -14.96 -5.54
N ARG A 517 15.24 -16.22 -5.11
CA ARG A 517 14.11 -17.12 -5.37
C ARG A 517 13.65 -17.82 -4.10
N PRO A 518 12.34 -18.08 -3.93
CA PRO A 518 11.87 -18.83 -2.79
C PRO A 518 12.49 -20.22 -2.67
N ASN A 519 12.93 -20.56 -1.47
CA ASN A 519 13.35 -21.91 -1.07
C ASN A 519 12.93 -22.16 0.40
N ASP A 520 13.14 -23.37 0.88
CA ASP A 520 12.65 -23.78 2.20
C ASP A 520 13.48 -23.21 3.36
N ASP A 521 14.66 -22.65 3.08
CA ASP A 521 15.63 -22.18 4.08
C ASP A 521 15.47 -20.68 4.45
N CYS A 522 14.59 -19.95 3.76
CA CYS A 522 14.43 -18.51 3.95
C CYS A 522 12.97 -18.05 3.82
N ASP A 523 12.67 -16.89 4.40
CA ASP A 523 11.36 -16.23 4.27
C ASP A 523 11.40 -15.12 3.22
N VAL A 524 10.30 -14.95 2.46
CA VAL A 524 10.24 -13.89 1.44
C VAL A 524 9.98 -12.59 2.15
N CYS A 525 10.99 -11.77 2.17
CA CYS A 525 10.82 -10.34 2.27
C CYS A 525 12.13 -9.65 1.87
N GLU A 526 12.05 -8.39 1.47
CA GLU A 526 13.09 -7.41 1.74
C GLU A 526 13.50 -7.48 3.23
N GLY A 527 14.48 -8.33 3.53
CA GLY A 527 15.37 -8.05 4.62
C GLY A 527 16.17 -6.86 4.15
N ILE A 528 15.73 -5.66 4.51
CA ILE A 528 16.42 -4.40 4.22
C ILE A 528 17.91 -4.41 4.62
N GLY A 529 18.41 -5.50 5.24
CA GLY A 529 19.76 -5.64 5.74
C GLY A 529 20.07 -4.54 6.74
N PHE A 530 19.01 -3.94 7.28
CA PHE A 530 19.09 -2.74 8.06
C PHE A 530 19.49 -3.16 9.47
N ASP A 531 20.71 -2.80 9.83
CA ASP A 531 21.14 -2.91 11.21
C ASP A 531 20.44 -1.81 12.01
N TYR A 532 19.51 -2.21 12.85
CA TYR A 532 18.82 -1.30 13.77
C TYR A 532 19.71 -0.88 14.94
N GLY A 533 21.00 -1.24 14.93
CA GLY A 533 21.98 -0.94 15.96
C GLY A 533 21.80 -1.77 17.22
N GLN A 534 21.06 -2.87 17.12
CA GLN A 534 20.58 -3.64 18.26
C GLN A 534 20.79 -5.14 18.02
N SER A 535 21.68 -5.74 18.81
CA SER A 535 22.06 -7.15 18.69
C SER A 535 20.89 -8.15 18.82
N ARG A 536 19.79 -7.72 19.44
CA ARG A 536 18.55 -8.51 19.58
C ARG A 536 17.88 -8.79 18.23
N TYR A 537 17.91 -7.83 17.30
CA TYR A 537 17.15 -7.94 16.05
C TYR A 537 18.02 -8.56 14.96
N GLU A 538 17.65 -9.76 14.56
CA GLU A 538 18.33 -10.50 13.49
C GLU A 538 17.68 -10.17 12.13
N PRO A 539 18.38 -10.37 11.00
CA PRO A 539 17.82 -10.17 9.67
C PRO A 539 16.91 -11.36 9.27
N VAL A 540 15.97 -11.68 10.16
CA VAL A 540 15.01 -12.77 10.05
C VAL A 540 13.61 -12.21 9.88
N ARG A 541 12.79 -12.95 9.15
CA ARG A 541 11.42 -12.61 8.78
C ARG A 541 10.54 -13.83 8.97
N SER A 542 9.24 -13.61 9.04
CA SER A 542 8.26 -14.69 9.00
C SER A 542 6.95 -14.17 8.45
N VAL A 543 6.70 -14.50 7.18
CA VAL A 543 5.55 -13.96 6.46
C VAL A 543 4.22 -14.33 7.14
N VAL A 544 4.12 -15.55 7.70
CA VAL A 544 2.90 -15.98 8.38
C VAL A 544 2.74 -15.23 9.69
N ARG A 545 3.78 -15.14 10.54
CA ARG A 545 3.72 -14.38 11.81
C ARG A 545 3.34 -12.93 11.59
N GLU A 546 3.92 -12.27 10.60
CA GLU A 546 3.61 -10.87 10.30
C GLU A 546 2.17 -10.69 9.83
N ASN A 547 1.62 -11.60 9.01
CA ASN A 547 0.20 -11.54 8.58
C ASN A 547 -0.75 -11.85 9.74
N VAL A 548 -0.35 -12.71 10.68
CA VAL A 548 -1.09 -12.99 11.91
C VAL A 548 -1.13 -11.75 12.80
N LEU A 549 0.01 -11.13 13.06
CA LEU A 549 0.12 -9.93 13.90
C LEU A 549 -0.58 -8.73 13.27
N TRP A 550 -0.46 -8.51 11.96
CA TRP A 550 -1.25 -7.51 11.23
C TRP A 550 -2.74 -7.75 11.39
N SER A 551 -3.19 -9.00 11.28
CA SER A 551 -4.61 -9.35 11.48
C SER A 551 -5.07 -9.10 12.91
N LEU A 552 -4.20 -9.34 13.90
CA LEU A 552 -4.46 -8.94 15.29
C LEU A 552 -4.55 -7.42 15.44
N VAL A 553 -3.70 -6.63 14.75
CA VAL A 553 -3.83 -5.15 14.77
C VAL A 553 -5.19 -4.72 14.22
N ILE A 554 -5.66 -5.36 13.13
CA ILE A 554 -6.99 -5.12 12.59
C ILE A 554 -8.06 -5.38 13.66
N LEU A 555 -8.01 -6.50 14.38
CA LEU A 555 -9.00 -6.83 15.41
C LEU A 555 -8.91 -5.90 16.64
N CYS A 556 -7.70 -5.62 17.14
CA CYS A 556 -7.48 -4.74 18.29
C CYS A 556 -7.91 -3.30 18.02
N SER A 557 -7.96 -2.88 16.74
CA SER A 557 -8.48 -1.57 16.32
C SER A 557 -9.97 -1.35 16.60
N HIS A 558 -10.69 -2.39 17.03
CA HIS A 558 -12.12 -2.33 17.37
C HIS A 558 -12.39 -2.43 18.88
N GLY A 559 -11.36 -2.47 19.72
CA GLY A 559 -11.47 -2.55 21.18
C GLY A 559 -11.33 -3.97 21.75
N ALA A 560 -10.97 -4.05 23.03
CA ALA A 560 -10.72 -5.32 23.72
C ALA A 560 -11.98 -6.20 23.85
N ASP A 561 -13.16 -5.60 23.94
CA ASP A 561 -14.44 -6.30 24.05
C ASP A 561 -14.69 -7.26 22.87
N LYS A 562 -14.17 -6.92 21.68
CA LYS A 562 -14.33 -7.75 20.48
C LYS A 562 -13.53 -9.04 20.52
N LEU A 563 -12.44 -9.10 21.29
CA LEU A 563 -11.61 -10.30 21.39
C LEU A 563 -12.26 -11.37 22.30
N GLY A 564 -13.15 -10.97 23.21
CA GLY A 564 -13.86 -11.88 24.12
C GLY A 564 -12.91 -12.82 24.85
N ASP A 565 -13.23 -14.12 24.88
CA ASP A 565 -12.43 -15.14 25.57
C ASP A 565 -10.96 -15.25 25.09
N ALA A 566 -10.63 -14.73 23.90
CA ALA A 566 -9.27 -14.75 23.38
C ALA A 566 -8.38 -13.65 23.97
N LEU A 567 -8.94 -12.62 24.63
CA LEU A 567 -8.23 -11.41 25.06
C LEU A 567 -7.00 -11.72 25.92
N THR A 568 -7.18 -12.50 27.00
CA THR A 568 -6.08 -12.86 27.92
C THR A 568 -4.96 -13.59 27.19
N SER A 569 -5.30 -14.56 26.34
CA SER A 569 -4.31 -15.30 25.56
C SER A 569 -3.58 -14.40 24.56
N ALA A 570 -4.29 -13.46 23.92
CA ALA A 570 -3.71 -12.51 22.99
C ALA A 570 -2.73 -11.58 23.71
N ILE A 571 -3.11 -10.99 24.85
CA ILE A 571 -2.22 -10.13 25.65
C ILE A 571 -0.96 -10.90 26.06
N SER A 572 -1.12 -12.12 26.58
CA SER A 572 0.00 -12.96 26.99
C SER A 572 0.98 -13.23 25.84
N VAL A 573 0.48 -13.66 24.68
CA VAL A 573 1.35 -13.96 23.52
C VAL A 573 1.98 -12.71 22.93
N LEU A 574 1.26 -11.59 22.85
CA LEU A 574 1.81 -10.31 22.38
C LEU A 574 2.95 -9.83 23.28
N ARG A 575 2.83 -9.98 24.61
CA ARG A 575 3.92 -9.68 25.55
C ARG A 575 5.16 -10.53 25.28
N VAL A 576 4.99 -11.83 25.03
CA VAL A 576 6.11 -12.72 24.68
C VAL A 576 6.76 -12.28 23.36
N VAL A 577 5.98 -11.94 22.34
CA VAL A 577 6.52 -11.42 21.07
C VAL A 577 7.34 -10.14 21.32
N ILE A 578 6.84 -9.20 22.11
CA ILE A 578 7.56 -7.95 22.43
C ILE A 578 8.83 -8.22 23.24
N ALA A 579 8.83 -9.21 24.14
CA ALA A 579 9.98 -9.52 24.97
C ALA A 579 11.07 -10.31 24.24
N GLU A 580 10.70 -11.25 23.37
CA GLU A 580 11.60 -12.30 22.90
C GLU A 580 11.81 -12.35 21.37
N ASP A 581 10.87 -11.83 20.58
CA ASP A 581 10.95 -11.98 19.12
C ASP A 581 12.15 -11.20 18.56
N LYS A 582 12.79 -11.80 17.56
CA LYS A 582 13.98 -11.30 16.87
C LYS A 582 13.63 -10.56 15.58
N ASN A 583 12.41 -10.72 15.08
CA ASN A 583 11.88 -9.96 13.96
C ASN A 583 11.28 -8.64 14.48
N VAL A 584 11.98 -7.54 14.21
CA VAL A 584 11.57 -6.19 14.66
C VAL A 584 10.18 -5.79 14.16
N PHE A 585 9.75 -6.27 12.98
CA PHE A 585 8.42 -5.99 12.44
C PHE A 585 7.33 -6.69 13.27
N SER A 586 7.58 -7.94 13.69
CA SER A 586 6.70 -8.67 14.60
C SER A 586 6.58 -7.96 15.96
N VAL A 587 7.70 -7.48 16.51
CA VAL A 587 7.71 -6.68 17.75
C VAL A 587 6.88 -5.41 17.58
N GLY A 588 7.11 -4.64 16.51
CA GLY A 588 6.37 -3.40 16.25
C GLY A 588 4.86 -3.63 16.12
N LEU A 589 4.45 -4.66 15.37
CA LEU A 589 3.02 -4.99 15.22
C LEU A 589 2.40 -5.44 16.55
N ALA A 590 3.15 -6.16 17.38
CA ALA A 590 2.67 -6.57 18.70
C ALA A 590 2.50 -5.38 19.66
N MET A 591 3.43 -4.41 19.62
CA MET A 591 3.30 -3.15 20.36
C MET A 591 2.08 -2.34 19.91
N ASP A 592 1.86 -2.24 18.59
CA ASP A 592 0.68 -1.58 18.01
C ASP A 592 -0.61 -2.24 18.54
N CYS A 593 -0.70 -3.58 18.52
CA CYS A 593 -1.83 -4.31 19.12
C CYS A 593 -2.11 -3.92 20.57
N LEU A 594 -1.10 -3.99 21.46
CA LEU A 594 -1.29 -3.70 22.89
C LEU A 594 -1.68 -2.24 23.13
N GLN A 595 -1.05 -1.30 22.41
CA GLN A 595 -1.38 0.11 22.54
C GLN A 595 -2.82 0.39 22.09
N ARG A 596 -3.31 -0.25 21.02
CA ARG A 596 -4.72 -0.14 20.61
C ARG A 596 -5.67 -0.67 21.65
N LEU A 597 -5.37 -1.79 22.28
CA LEU A 597 -6.19 -2.34 23.36
C LEU A 597 -6.28 -1.35 24.53
N VAL A 598 -5.18 -0.67 24.88
CA VAL A 598 -5.20 0.38 25.91
C VAL A 598 -5.98 1.63 25.47
N SER A 599 -5.73 2.13 24.26
CA SER A 599 -6.25 3.42 23.78
C SER A 599 -7.71 3.38 23.30
N LEU A 600 -8.18 2.25 22.76
CA LEU A 600 -9.49 2.14 22.11
C LEU A 600 -10.54 1.41 22.95
N SER A 601 -10.14 0.83 24.09
CA SER A 601 -11.09 0.16 24.97
C SER A 601 -11.91 1.16 25.77
N THR A 602 -13.23 0.97 25.78
CA THR A 602 -14.11 1.60 26.75
C THR A 602 -13.76 1.15 28.17
N PRO A 603 -14.00 1.97 29.22
CA PRO A 603 -13.84 1.53 30.60
C PRO A 603 -14.76 0.33 30.85
N LEU A 604 -14.16 -0.85 30.87
CA LEU A 604 -14.75 -2.09 31.32
C LEU A 604 -14.13 -2.37 32.69
N ASP A 605 -14.90 -2.98 33.60
CA ASP A 605 -14.35 -3.61 34.81
C ASP A 605 -13.58 -4.90 34.42
N ASP A 606 -12.67 -4.81 33.46
CA ASP A 606 -11.82 -5.92 33.01
C ASP A 606 -10.47 -5.80 33.69
N THR A 607 -10.24 -6.67 34.67
CA THR A 607 -9.02 -6.70 35.47
C THR A 607 -7.76 -6.92 34.63
N GLU A 608 -7.87 -7.62 33.49
CA GLU A 608 -6.73 -7.88 32.62
C GLU A 608 -6.34 -6.62 31.84
N LEU A 609 -7.33 -5.86 31.37
CA LEU A 609 -7.08 -4.61 30.67
C LEU A 609 -6.49 -3.54 31.60
N GLU A 610 -6.98 -3.44 32.84
CA GLU A 610 -6.38 -2.54 33.83
C GLU A 610 -4.94 -2.98 34.18
N ALA A 611 -4.69 -4.28 34.35
CA ALA A 611 -3.33 -4.78 34.54
C ALA A 611 -2.41 -4.51 33.35
N LEU A 612 -2.94 -4.58 32.11
CA LEU A 612 -2.20 -4.20 30.90
C LEU A 612 -1.88 -2.70 30.91
N LYS A 613 -2.84 -1.82 31.24
CA LYS A 613 -2.61 -0.37 31.33
C LYS A 613 -1.52 -0.04 32.35
N ASP A 614 -1.55 -0.69 33.51
CA ASP A 614 -0.57 -0.49 34.59
C ASP A 614 0.84 -0.95 34.20
N SER A 615 0.96 -1.94 33.31
CA SER A 615 2.24 -2.56 32.93
C SER A 615 2.72 -2.25 31.52
N ILE A 616 1.98 -1.50 30.70
CA ILE A 616 2.32 -1.27 29.28
C ILE A 616 3.69 -0.60 29.11
N ASP A 617 4.02 0.36 29.96
CA ASP A 617 5.31 1.05 29.93
C ASP A 617 6.46 0.09 30.27
N GLU A 618 6.27 -0.82 31.24
CA GLU A 618 7.26 -1.85 31.58
C GLU A 618 7.44 -2.85 30.43
N ILE A 619 6.36 -3.23 29.75
CA ILE A 619 6.39 -4.10 28.57
C ILE A 619 7.15 -3.42 27.43
N PHE A 620 6.89 -2.13 27.17
CA PHE A 620 7.55 -1.38 26.11
C PHE A 620 9.02 -1.05 26.44
N ALA A 621 9.39 -0.99 27.73
CA ALA A 621 10.79 -0.86 28.14
C ALA A 621 11.63 -2.12 27.81
N MET A 622 11.01 -3.25 27.43
CA MET A 622 11.73 -4.46 27.00
C MET A 622 12.30 -4.37 25.58
N THR A 623 11.90 -3.35 24.80
CA THR A 623 12.48 -3.06 23.48
C THR A 623 13.38 -1.83 23.56
N PRO A 624 14.55 -1.84 22.90
CA PRO A 624 15.44 -0.68 22.85
C PRO A 624 15.10 0.33 21.75
N ILE A 625 14.12 0.04 20.88
CA ILE A 625 13.71 0.90 19.75
C ILE A 625 12.19 0.96 19.62
N TYR A 626 11.69 2.08 19.07
CA TYR A 626 10.26 2.37 18.98
C TYR A 626 9.89 2.87 17.58
N SER A 627 8.72 2.48 17.08
CA SER A 627 8.10 3.15 15.92
C SER A 627 7.05 4.12 16.44
N LEU A 628 7.48 5.36 16.71
CA LEU A 628 6.61 6.40 17.27
C LEU A 628 5.38 6.65 16.39
N GLU A 629 5.53 6.53 15.07
CA GLU A 629 4.48 6.75 14.10
C GLU A 629 3.34 5.75 14.24
N ALA A 630 3.69 4.47 14.40
CA ALA A 630 2.73 3.40 14.66
C ALA A 630 2.07 3.56 16.04
N LEU A 631 2.85 3.88 17.08
CA LEU A 631 2.33 4.06 18.44
C LEU A 631 1.35 5.23 18.54
N VAL A 632 1.65 6.38 17.94
CA VAL A 632 0.70 7.50 17.96
C VAL A 632 -0.53 7.18 17.08
N ALA A 633 -0.34 6.52 15.93
CA ALA A 633 -1.47 6.06 15.10
C ALA A 633 -2.37 5.04 15.82
N SER A 634 -1.82 4.29 16.78
CA SER A 634 -2.56 3.37 17.66
C SER A 634 -3.27 4.06 18.83
N GLY A 635 -3.07 5.36 19.02
CA GLY A 635 -3.77 6.19 19.99
C GLY A 635 -2.92 6.73 21.16
N LEU A 636 -1.60 6.55 21.14
CA LEU A 636 -0.69 7.18 22.12
C LEU A 636 -0.59 8.70 21.85
N PRO A 637 -0.82 9.59 22.82
CA PRO A 637 -0.68 11.02 22.62
C PRO A 637 0.73 11.42 22.17
N ILE A 638 0.86 12.36 21.23
CA ILE A 638 2.16 12.80 20.69
C ILE A 638 3.12 13.26 21.80
N ASN A 639 2.66 14.10 22.73
CA ASN A 639 3.51 14.60 23.81
C ASN A 639 4.00 13.46 24.73
N GLU A 640 3.18 12.44 24.95
CA GLU A 640 3.54 11.29 25.75
C GLU A 640 4.55 10.40 25.01
N ALA A 641 4.30 10.11 23.72
CA ALA A 641 5.21 9.36 22.88
C ALA A 641 6.60 10.01 22.81
N VAL A 642 6.65 11.33 22.60
CA VAL A 642 7.92 12.10 22.52
C VAL A 642 8.61 12.15 23.88
N SER A 643 7.87 12.37 24.97
CA SER A 643 8.43 12.43 26.33
C SER A 643 9.01 11.08 26.78
N LYS A 644 8.32 9.99 26.47
CA LYS A 644 8.71 8.62 26.89
C LYS A 644 9.78 8.00 26.00
N PHE A 645 9.68 8.19 24.69
CA PHE A 645 10.41 7.40 23.70
C PHE A 645 11.15 8.26 22.66
N GLY A 646 10.99 9.59 22.70
CA GLY A 646 11.74 10.50 21.84
C GLY A 646 13.20 10.63 22.27
N THR A 647 14.05 11.03 21.34
CA THR A 647 15.42 11.46 21.65
C THR A 647 15.50 12.98 21.73
N GLU A 648 16.54 13.53 22.36
CA GLU A 648 16.73 14.99 22.35
C GLU A 648 16.72 15.50 20.90
N PRO A 649 15.85 16.49 20.57
CA PRO A 649 15.81 17.06 19.24
C PRO A 649 17.18 17.57 18.85
N LEU A 650 17.53 17.44 17.56
CA LEU A 650 18.71 18.12 17.04
C LEU A 650 18.54 19.62 17.24
N THR A 651 19.22 20.17 18.24
CA THR A 651 19.25 21.61 18.48
C THR A 651 20.17 22.23 17.44
N SER A 652 19.75 23.35 16.85
CA SER A 652 20.70 24.29 16.29
C SER A 652 21.69 24.63 17.40
N ALA A 653 22.97 24.31 17.25
CA ALA A 653 23.98 24.96 18.06
C ALA A 653 23.86 26.47 17.77
N ILE A 654 23.30 27.20 18.72
CA ILE A 654 23.54 28.63 18.89
C ILE A 654 24.59 28.71 20.00
N ASP A 655 25.62 29.53 19.76
CA ASP A 655 26.86 29.81 20.52
C ASP A 655 28.06 28.91 20.12
N GLU A 656 29.17 29.38 19.53
CA GLU A 656 29.76 30.73 19.32
C GLU A 656 30.27 30.95 17.88
#